data_AF-A0A1G9QE70-F1
#
_entry.id   AF-A0A1G9QE70-F1
#
_cell.length_a   1.000
_cell.length_b   1.000
_cell.length_c   1.000
_cell.angle_alpha   90.00
_cell.angle_beta   90.00
_cell.angle_gamma   90.00
#
_symmetry.space_group_name_H-M   'P 1'
#
loop_
_entity.id
_entity.type
_entity.pdbx_description
1 polymer ?
#
loop_
_entity_poly.entity_id
_entity_poly.type
_entity_poly.pdbx_seq_one_letter_code
_entity_poly.pdbx_strand_id
1 'polypeptide(L)'
;MNLISHFPWSVFCKRSTFVSSLCLALAVQTAAAQEGDIPVWPGPDGKLVYTPDSLGNRVPDFSYAGYKGAVQPLPNVPIQVVVSPQAGDATARIQAALDYVAALRPGPDGIRGAVLLEKGRYEVQGALRMDASGVVLRGSGMGEDGTVVVGAGLDRQTLLRVAGEEDRQLGETVTVTDGYVPVGAMQVQVKRPQAFRVGDQVQVRRPSTETWIQALAMEDFGGETGWIGWKPGERDVVWDREITAIEGNRLTLDAPLTTALDAHYGGGTVAKYTWLGRIEQVGIENLRLQSTYDENNPKDEAHRWMAITLENVRDAWVRQVVFEHFAGSAVAVWRTGSRITVEDCQSLEPVSEIGGQRRYTFWTEGQQTLFQRLYAEHGYHDFAVGFMAAGPNAFVQCTSSLPYSFSGAIDSWASGVLFDVVSVDGEALSFRNRWSEEQGAGWTAANSLFWQCSAARIDCFRPPTAQNWAFGVWSQFAGHGYWHEVNSHIRPRSLYYAQLEERLGEEAGTRAQLLPMESEGLTSPTLEEAAELNALARKPLVLLPEWISRAPERNPIPTDGKGIKTWEQLKLRLPKEQVTKAVPMQLKNGWLVQGDHLMTGRQMPVPWWRGNIRYYDAQKAKPAVTRWVPGRVGTGWTDDLQTVVDTMVSRNIVALDHNYGLWYERRRDDHERVRRMNPEVWAPFYEQPFARSGQGAAWDQLSKYDLTKYNPWYWSRLRQFAVLAAQNGLVLFHQNYFQHNILEAGAHWADSPWRPANNVNETDFPEPPPYAGDKRIFLAEQFYDIAHPVRRELHRAYIRQCLDNFVGTPNVIQFISAEYTGPLHFVEFWLDVVQAWQEETGHDATIALSTTKDVQDAILADPKRAAVVDVIDIRYWRYGENSVLYAPEGGKNLAPRQHARQMKAPKRTLEATYQAVREYRERYPDKAVLYSSDGWDVFGWGVFMGGGSLAALPATTNAELLQHAAGLQPLALPNPDAWALANAQQGEYVVWNWASEPLSLDLQAIKGNFRVRWINPADGCVLPQEGKIKGGSIVTLPSPPTEGAIAWVTRR
;
A
#
# COMPACT_ATOMS: atom_id res chain seq x y z
N MET A 1 -33.48 15.12 -53.43
CA MET A 1 -34.70 15.05 -54.24
C MET A 1 -35.70 16.03 -53.63
N ASN A 2 -36.42 16.77 -54.47
CA ASN A 2 -36.96 18.12 -54.25
C ASN A 2 -38.35 18.22 -53.56
N LEU A 3 -38.65 19.45 -53.07
CA LEU A 3 -39.97 20.16 -52.93
C LEU A 3 -40.88 19.76 -51.74
N ILE A 4 -41.22 20.64 -50.76
CA ILE A 4 -41.97 21.92 -50.74
C ILE A 4 -43.44 21.80 -51.19
N SER A 5 -44.40 22.08 -50.29
CA SER A 5 -45.60 22.90 -50.56
C SER A 5 -46.31 23.34 -49.25
N HIS A 6 -47.13 24.39 -49.36
CA HIS A 6 -47.48 25.41 -48.38
C HIS A 6 -49.01 25.56 -48.18
N PHE A 7 -49.45 25.93 -46.94
CA PHE A 7 -50.56 26.85 -46.54
C PHE A 7 -52.03 26.56 -46.98
N PRO A 8 -53.11 27.26 -46.47
CA PRO A 8 -53.19 28.44 -45.58
C PRO A 8 -54.28 28.48 -44.45
N TRP A 9 -54.27 29.61 -43.74
CA TRP A 9 -55.13 30.18 -42.67
C TRP A 9 -56.49 30.81 -43.11
N SER A 10 -57.43 31.00 -42.17
CA SER A 10 -58.28 32.22 -41.88
C SER A 10 -59.40 31.85 -40.85
N VAL A 11 -59.57 32.41 -39.63
CA VAL A 11 -59.87 33.76 -39.04
C VAL A 11 -61.34 34.23 -39.10
N PHE A 12 -61.90 34.56 -37.91
CA PHE A 12 -62.93 35.58 -37.47
C PHE A 12 -64.04 34.95 -36.57
N CYS A 13 -64.64 35.53 -35.49
CA CYS A 13 -64.38 36.65 -34.56
C CYS A 13 -65.55 36.75 -33.52
N LYS A 14 -65.24 37.17 -32.27
CA LYS A 14 -66.03 37.96 -31.26
C LYS A 14 -67.31 37.45 -30.52
N ARG A 15 -67.14 37.41 -29.17
CA ARG A 15 -67.87 38.04 -28.03
C ARG A 15 -69.24 37.53 -27.52
N SER A 16 -69.26 37.14 -26.23
CA SER A 16 -69.94 37.82 -25.08
C SER A 16 -70.34 36.81 -23.97
N THR A 17 -69.64 36.80 -22.81
CA THR A 17 -70.02 37.32 -21.47
C THR A 17 -70.84 36.39 -20.57
N PHE A 18 -70.48 36.41 -19.27
CA PHE A 18 -71.06 35.76 -18.07
C PHE A 18 -70.61 34.32 -17.77
N VAL A 19 -69.65 34.18 -16.83
CA VAL A 19 -69.85 33.72 -15.43
C VAL A 19 -68.51 33.90 -14.70
N SER A 20 -68.34 35.06 -14.04
CA SER A 20 -67.23 35.36 -13.15
C SER A 20 -67.74 35.32 -11.71
N SER A 21 -67.76 34.15 -11.07
CA SER A 21 -67.86 34.02 -9.60
C SER A 21 -67.48 32.62 -9.05
N LEU A 22 -67.07 31.65 -9.88
CA LEU A 22 -66.76 30.27 -9.40
C LEU A 22 -65.31 29.83 -9.60
N CYS A 23 -64.40 30.74 -10.00
CA CYS A 23 -62.99 30.40 -10.23
C CYS A 23 -62.03 30.88 -9.12
N LEU A 24 -62.50 31.59 -8.10
CA LEU A 24 -61.63 32.09 -7.02
C LEU A 24 -61.50 31.13 -5.81
N ALA A 25 -62.31 30.06 -5.75
CA ALA A 25 -62.23 29.05 -4.68
C ALA A 25 -61.47 27.77 -5.09
N LEU A 26 -61.14 27.61 -6.37
CA LEU A 26 -60.38 26.45 -6.91
C LEU A 26 -58.92 26.76 -7.23
N ALA A 27 -58.48 28.02 -7.14
CA ALA A 27 -57.09 28.42 -7.36
C ALA A 27 -56.23 28.43 -6.07
N VAL A 28 -56.85 28.26 -4.89
CA VAL A 28 -56.13 28.22 -3.60
C VAL A 28 -55.81 26.78 -3.16
N GLN A 29 -56.35 25.75 -3.83
CA GLN A 29 -56.04 24.34 -3.52
C GLN A 29 -55.03 23.68 -4.45
N THR A 30 -54.60 24.32 -5.55
CA THR A 30 -53.58 23.75 -6.46
C THR A 30 -52.17 24.23 -6.19
N ALA A 31 -51.97 25.26 -5.35
CA ALA A 31 -50.63 25.70 -4.92
C ALA A 31 -50.08 24.89 -3.73
N ALA A 32 -50.93 24.20 -2.97
CA ALA A 32 -50.52 23.38 -1.82
C ALA A 32 -50.18 21.92 -2.19
N ALA A 33 -50.23 21.54 -3.47
CA ALA A 33 -50.01 20.17 -3.94
C ALA A 33 -48.67 19.95 -4.65
N GLN A 34 -47.77 20.94 -4.66
CA GLN A 34 -46.45 20.87 -5.33
C GLN A 34 -45.26 20.84 -4.35
N GLU A 35 -45.50 21.05 -3.04
CA GLU A 35 -44.47 20.96 -1.98
C GLU A 35 -44.22 19.51 -1.49
N GLY A 36 -44.97 18.52 -1.97
CA GLY A 36 -44.92 17.13 -1.48
C GLY A 36 -43.75 16.26 -1.97
N ASP A 37 -42.94 16.71 -2.92
CA ASP A 37 -41.96 15.87 -3.65
C ASP A 37 -40.48 16.26 -3.46
N ILE A 38 -40.16 17.26 -2.62
CA ILE A 38 -38.77 17.72 -2.40
C ILE A 38 -38.13 16.87 -1.28
N PRO A 39 -36.99 16.19 -1.45
CA PRO A 39 -36.45 15.32 -0.40
C PRO A 39 -36.09 16.02 0.93
N VAL A 40 -35.67 17.29 0.87
CA VAL A 40 -35.37 18.13 2.03
C VAL A 40 -35.54 19.60 1.69
N TRP A 41 -36.17 20.39 2.56
CA TRP A 41 -36.34 21.84 2.39
C TRP A 41 -36.50 22.56 3.75
N PRO A 42 -36.28 23.89 3.83
CA PRO A 42 -36.58 24.65 5.05
C PRO A 42 -38.10 24.85 5.20
N GLY A 43 -38.65 24.39 6.32
CA GLY A 43 -40.05 24.59 6.69
C GLY A 43 -40.36 26.04 7.08
N PRO A 44 -41.65 26.39 7.24
CA PRO A 44 -42.08 27.75 7.60
C PRO A 44 -41.55 28.25 8.95
N ASP A 45 -41.17 27.33 9.84
CA ASP A 45 -40.56 27.60 11.15
C ASP A 45 -39.03 27.66 11.11
N GLY A 46 -38.43 27.58 9.92
CA GLY A 46 -36.98 27.60 9.71
C GLY A 46 -36.27 26.27 9.91
N LYS A 47 -36.98 25.21 10.33
CA LYS A 47 -36.40 23.86 10.54
C LYS A 47 -36.38 23.05 9.25
N LEU A 48 -35.54 22.02 9.17
CA LEU A 48 -35.52 21.17 7.99
C LEU A 48 -36.70 20.19 8.01
N VAL A 49 -37.44 20.13 6.90
CA VAL A 49 -38.48 19.14 6.67
C VAL A 49 -37.94 18.09 5.71
N TYR A 50 -38.11 16.82 6.06
CA TYR A 50 -37.67 15.67 5.26
C TYR A 50 -38.87 14.93 4.70
N THR A 51 -38.90 14.75 3.38
CA THR A 51 -39.87 13.85 2.74
C THR A 51 -39.20 12.52 2.44
N PRO A 52 -39.54 11.45 3.19
CA PRO A 52 -39.05 10.12 2.88
C PRO A 52 -39.67 9.60 1.58
N ASP A 53 -38.95 8.76 0.87
CA ASP A 53 -39.50 8.01 -0.26
C ASP A 53 -40.50 6.92 0.20
N SER A 54 -41.07 6.19 -0.76
CA SER A 54 -42.05 5.13 -0.47
C SER A 54 -41.54 3.99 0.42
N LEU A 55 -40.22 3.82 0.55
CA LEU A 55 -39.59 2.82 1.41
C LEU A 55 -39.10 3.41 2.74
N GLY A 56 -39.31 4.71 2.96
CA GLY A 56 -38.89 5.43 4.16
C GLY A 56 -37.50 6.04 4.07
N ASN A 57 -36.80 5.96 2.93
CA ASN A 57 -35.46 6.52 2.78
C ASN A 57 -35.52 8.05 2.75
N ARG A 58 -34.57 8.71 3.42
CA ARG A 58 -34.44 10.16 3.39
C ARG A 58 -32.98 10.60 3.25
N VAL A 59 -32.78 11.87 2.94
CA VAL A 59 -31.45 12.51 3.00
C VAL A 59 -30.84 12.28 4.40
N PRO A 60 -29.63 11.70 4.51
CA PRO A 60 -28.99 11.47 5.81
C PRO A 60 -28.76 12.76 6.62
N ASP A 61 -28.72 12.63 7.94
CA ASP A 61 -28.22 13.69 8.82
C ASP A 61 -26.70 13.67 8.82
N PHE A 62 -26.09 14.64 8.14
CA PHE A 62 -24.64 14.74 8.00
C PHE A 62 -23.98 15.42 9.20
N SER A 63 -24.75 16.04 10.10
CA SER A 63 -24.22 16.76 11.27
C SER A 63 -23.53 15.85 12.29
N TYR A 64 -23.68 14.53 12.17
CA TYR A 64 -22.94 13.52 12.95
C TYR A 64 -21.49 13.31 12.50
N ALA A 65 -21.04 13.98 11.42
CA ALA A 65 -19.66 13.97 10.98
C ALA A 65 -18.81 14.99 11.76
N GLY A 66 -17.57 14.62 12.09
CA GLY A 66 -16.59 15.44 12.80
C GLY A 66 -16.21 14.89 14.18
N TYR A 67 -15.22 15.53 14.79
CA TYR A 67 -14.73 15.25 16.15
C TYR A 67 -15.88 15.07 17.15
N LYS A 68 -15.92 13.94 17.87
CA LYS A 68 -17.00 13.56 18.80
C LYS A 68 -18.41 13.70 18.19
N GLY A 69 -18.55 13.44 16.89
CA GLY A 69 -19.81 13.59 16.16
C GLY A 69 -20.33 15.02 16.19
N ALA A 70 -19.42 16.00 16.15
CA ALA A 70 -19.67 17.44 16.23
C ALA A 70 -20.42 17.94 17.48
N VAL A 71 -20.57 17.12 18.52
CA VAL A 71 -21.27 17.50 19.75
C VAL A 71 -20.51 18.59 20.51
N GLN A 72 -19.18 18.63 20.38
CA GLN A 72 -18.30 19.57 21.09
C GLN A 72 -17.38 20.28 20.10
N PRO A 73 -16.95 21.53 20.39
CA PRO A 73 -15.88 22.18 19.64
C PRO A 73 -14.53 21.46 19.87
N LEU A 74 -13.55 21.72 19.00
CA LEU A 74 -12.20 21.20 19.17
C LEU A 74 -11.53 21.79 20.44
N PRO A 75 -10.91 20.96 21.29
CA PRO A 75 -10.37 21.42 22.58
C PRO A 75 -9.08 22.22 22.41
N ASN A 76 -8.83 23.16 23.34
CA ASN A 76 -7.52 23.77 23.51
C ASN A 76 -6.72 22.98 24.56
N VAL A 77 -5.76 22.20 24.07
CA VAL A 77 -4.99 21.27 24.90
C VAL A 77 -3.84 21.98 25.65
N PRO A 78 -3.63 21.72 26.96
CA PRO A 78 -2.50 22.27 27.71
C PRO A 78 -1.13 21.80 27.17
N ILE A 79 -0.16 22.71 27.13
CA ILE A 79 1.21 22.42 26.71
C ILE A 79 1.95 21.71 27.85
N GLN A 80 2.62 20.59 27.54
CA GLN A 80 3.36 19.78 28.52
C GLN A 80 4.87 19.81 28.31
N VAL A 81 5.31 20.08 27.08
CA VAL A 81 6.72 20.17 26.71
C VAL A 81 6.89 21.13 25.54
N VAL A 82 7.98 21.87 25.58
CA VAL A 82 8.39 22.81 24.51
C VAL A 82 9.62 22.27 23.80
N VAL A 83 9.62 22.33 22.47
CA VAL A 83 10.77 22.02 21.61
C VAL A 83 11.12 23.29 20.83
N SER A 84 12.35 23.77 21.01
CA SER A 84 12.89 24.92 20.29
C SER A 84 13.54 24.48 18.96
N PRO A 85 13.56 25.35 17.93
CA PRO A 85 14.23 25.03 16.67
C PRO A 85 15.75 24.90 16.88
N GLN A 86 16.35 23.91 16.22
CA GLN A 86 17.80 23.70 16.22
C GLN A 86 18.22 23.21 14.84
N ALA A 87 19.47 23.51 14.47
CA ALA A 87 20.05 23.01 13.22
C ALA A 87 20.14 21.48 13.19
N GLY A 88 20.02 20.91 11.98
CA GLY A 88 20.08 19.47 11.74
C GLY A 88 18.79 18.72 12.07
N ASP A 89 18.82 17.41 11.87
CA ASP A 89 17.66 16.53 11.97
C ASP A 89 16.96 16.60 13.35
N ALA A 90 15.69 16.98 13.33
CA ALA A 90 14.82 17.12 14.48
C ALA A 90 14.00 15.86 14.78
N THR A 91 14.06 14.83 13.91
CA THR A 91 13.25 13.59 14.02
C THR A 91 13.26 13.04 15.44
N ALA A 92 14.44 12.72 15.98
CA ALA A 92 14.56 12.08 17.29
C ALA A 92 14.15 13.02 18.45
N ARG A 93 14.35 14.34 18.30
CA ARG A 93 13.99 15.33 19.33
C ARG A 93 12.48 15.48 19.45
N ILE A 94 11.79 15.64 18.32
CA ILE A 94 10.34 15.78 18.27
C ILE A 94 9.68 14.46 18.68
N GLN A 95 10.19 13.31 18.21
CA GLN A 95 9.67 12.01 18.61
C GLN A 95 9.79 11.79 20.12
N ALA A 96 10.95 12.10 20.72
CA ALA A 96 11.12 11.97 22.18
C ALA A 96 10.14 12.85 22.98
N ALA A 97 9.79 14.04 22.47
CA ALA A 97 8.79 14.89 23.09
C ALA A 97 7.36 14.32 22.97
N LEU A 98 7.01 13.74 21.82
CA LEU A 98 5.75 13.02 21.61
C LEU A 98 5.66 11.82 22.55
N ASP A 99 6.71 11.00 22.62
CA ASP A 99 6.80 9.82 23.50
C ASP A 99 6.68 10.21 24.99
N TYR A 100 7.27 11.34 25.38
CA TYR A 100 7.13 11.87 26.73
C TYR A 100 5.67 12.20 27.07
N VAL A 101 4.98 12.92 26.17
CA VAL A 101 3.56 13.26 26.38
C VAL A 101 2.69 12.00 26.36
N ALA A 102 2.98 11.05 25.47
CA ALA A 102 2.33 9.74 25.43
C ALA A 102 2.46 8.97 26.76
N ALA A 103 3.57 9.15 27.49
CA ALA A 103 3.79 8.52 28.79
C ALA A 103 3.09 9.23 29.98
N LEU A 104 2.59 10.46 29.81
CA LEU A 104 1.88 11.18 30.88
C LEU A 104 0.52 10.55 31.17
N ARG A 105 0.05 10.58 32.42
CA ARG A 105 -1.28 10.07 32.76
C ARG A 105 -2.36 10.87 32.01
N PRO A 106 -3.32 10.22 31.32
CA PRO A 106 -4.41 10.93 30.66
C PRO A 106 -5.31 11.60 31.70
N GLY A 107 -5.83 12.78 31.33
CA GLY A 107 -6.86 13.50 32.07
C GLY A 107 -8.23 12.83 31.96
N PRO A 108 -9.26 13.39 32.63
CA PRO A 108 -10.63 12.85 32.60
C PRO A 108 -11.26 12.82 31.20
N ASP A 109 -10.80 13.68 30.31
CA ASP A 109 -11.19 13.79 28.90
C ASP A 109 -10.37 12.88 27.97
N GLY A 110 -9.43 12.10 28.52
CA GLY A 110 -8.51 11.25 27.75
C GLY A 110 -7.28 11.98 27.22
N ILE A 111 -7.15 13.30 27.46
CA ILE A 111 -6.06 14.12 26.94
C ILE A 111 -4.85 14.08 27.88
N ARG A 112 -3.66 13.87 27.32
CA ARG A 112 -2.37 13.90 28.04
C ARG A 112 -1.71 15.26 27.94
N GLY A 113 -1.76 15.87 26.76
CA GLY A 113 -1.29 17.23 26.53
C GLY A 113 -0.72 17.47 25.14
N ALA A 114 -0.16 18.66 24.96
CA ALA A 114 0.44 19.10 23.70
C ALA A 114 1.97 19.20 23.80
N VAL A 115 2.64 18.76 22.74
CA VAL A 115 4.01 19.13 22.40
C VAL A 115 3.94 20.44 21.62
N LEU A 116 4.50 21.52 22.17
CA LEU A 116 4.62 22.79 21.47
C LEU A 116 5.97 22.85 20.74
N LEU A 117 5.93 23.01 19.42
CA LEU A 117 7.06 23.45 18.63
C LEU A 117 7.06 24.99 18.59
N GLU A 118 8.15 25.60 19.03
CA GLU A 118 8.31 27.05 18.91
C GLU A 118 8.45 27.46 17.44
N LYS A 119 8.32 28.77 17.17
CA LYS A 119 8.52 29.33 15.83
C LYS A 119 9.90 28.96 15.29
N GLY A 120 9.99 28.64 14.00
CA GLY A 120 11.22 28.25 13.35
C GLY A 120 11.06 27.00 12.48
N ARG A 121 12.19 26.56 11.92
CA ARG A 121 12.27 25.47 10.95
C ARG A 121 12.80 24.18 11.61
N TYR A 122 12.16 23.06 11.34
CA TYR A 122 12.52 21.74 11.85
C TYR A 122 12.65 20.76 10.69
N GLU A 123 13.88 20.33 10.37
CA GLU A 123 14.10 19.28 9.37
C GLU A 123 13.83 17.90 9.97
N VAL A 124 13.08 17.06 9.28
CA VAL A 124 12.74 15.70 9.69
C VAL A 124 13.18 14.75 8.59
N GLN A 125 14.29 14.04 8.82
CA GLN A 125 14.81 13.02 7.90
C GLN A 125 14.09 11.67 8.04
N GLY A 126 13.40 11.42 9.15
CA GLY A 126 12.59 10.23 9.37
C GLY A 126 11.09 10.47 9.21
N ALA A 127 10.29 9.86 10.08
CA ALA A 127 8.86 10.09 10.20
C ALA A 127 8.51 10.31 11.68
N LEU A 128 7.51 11.14 11.95
CA LEU A 128 6.98 11.37 13.29
C LEU A 128 5.74 10.51 13.52
N ARG A 129 5.74 9.74 14.61
CA ARG A 129 4.68 8.78 14.93
C ARG A 129 3.92 9.22 16.17
N MET A 130 2.59 9.12 16.09
CA MET A 130 1.66 9.36 17.19
C MET A 130 0.78 8.12 17.34
N ASP A 131 1.14 7.24 18.27
CA ASP A 131 0.57 5.90 18.48
C ASP A 131 -0.14 5.74 19.83
N ALA A 132 -0.35 6.86 20.54
CA ALA A 132 -1.01 6.89 21.84
C ALA A 132 -2.14 7.92 21.88
N SER A 133 -3.21 7.61 22.60
CA SER A 133 -4.33 8.53 22.84
C SER A 133 -3.90 9.77 23.63
N GLY A 134 -4.55 10.90 23.36
CA GLY A 134 -4.45 12.13 24.15
C GLY A 134 -3.25 13.03 23.84
N VAL A 135 -2.55 12.79 22.73
CA VAL A 135 -1.33 13.51 22.36
C VAL A 135 -1.63 14.51 21.24
N VAL A 136 -1.17 15.75 21.41
CA VAL A 136 -1.29 16.80 20.39
C VAL A 136 0.09 17.30 19.96
N LEU A 137 0.31 17.42 18.65
CA LEU A 137 1.44 18.17 18.09
C LEU A 137 0.96 19.56 17.68
N ARG A 138 1.51 20.60 18.32
CA ARG A 138 1.12 22.00 18.11
C ARG A 138 2.32 22.82 17.64
N GLY A 139 2.15 23.59 16.58
CA GLY A 139 3.08 24.65 16.18
C GLY A 139 2.72 26.03 16.75
N SER A 140 3.55 27.01 16.42
CA SER A 140 3.43 28.41 16.86
C SER A 140 3.00 29.37 15.73
N GLY A 141 2.28 28.85 14.73
CA GLY A 141 1.75 29.60 13.59
C GLY A 141 1.82 28.77 12.31
N MET A 142 0.78 28.85 11.47
CA MET A 142 0.75 28.16 10.17
C MET A 142 1.34 28.98 9.00
N GLY A 143 1.68 30.24 9.22
CA GLY A 143 2.37 31.09 8.24
C GLY A 143 3.87 30.79 8.14
N GLU A 144 4.55 31.45 7.20
CA GLU A 144 6.01 31.29 6.99
C GLU A 144 6.85 31.70 8.22
N ASP A 145 6.44 32.76 8.92
CA ASP A 145 7.05 33.22 10.19
C ASP A 145 6.64 32.38 11.41
N GLY A 146 5.90 31.29 11.18
CA GLY A 146 5.39 30.37 12.18
C GLY A 146 6.31 29.18 12.46
N THR A 147 5.73 27.99 12.61
CA THR A 147 6.47 26.74 12.77
C THR A 147 6.43 25.96 11.45
N VAL A 148 7.59 25.73 10.86
CA VAL A 148 7.75 25.00 9.61
C VAL A 148 8.42 23.64 9.88
N VAL A 149 7.70 22.54 9.64
CA VAL A 149 8.24 21.18 9.74
C VAL A 149 8.48 20.64 8.34
N VAL A 150 9.70 20.24 8.05
CA VAL A 150 10.17 19.91 6.70
C VAL A 150 10.52 18.44 6.64
N GLY A 151 9.73 17.68 5.90
CA GLY A 151 10.09 16.33 5.54
C GLY A 151 11.21 16.35 4.51
N ALA A 152 12.43 16.05 4.97
CA ALA A 152 13.65 16.09 4.19
C ALA A 152 14.05 14.67 3.71
N GLY A 153 14.99 14.61 2.78
CA GLY A 153 15.55 13.35 2.27
C GLY A 153 14.75 12.74 1.12
N LEU A 154 15.22 11.60 0.63
CA LEU A 154 14.73 10.96 -0.61
C LEU A 154 13.69 9.85 -0.38
N ASP A 155 13.27 9.65 0.87
CA ASP A 155 12.28 8.62 1.22
C ASP A 155 10.85 9.14 0.98
N ARG A 156 9.96 8.23 0.59
CA ARG A 156 8.53 8.45 0.30
C ARG A 156 7.63 8.29 1.52
N GLN A 157 8.20 8.01 2.69
CA GLN A 157 7.49 7.87 3.97
C GLN A 157 6.57 9.07 4.28
N THR A 158 5.47 8.80 4.99
CA THR A 158 4.62 9.83 5.58
C THR A 158 5.39 10.68 6.59
N LEU A 159 5.21 12.01 6.58
CA LEU A 159 5.85 12.90 7.56
C LEU A 159 5.29 12.71 8.98
N LEU A 160 3.96 12.77 9.14
CA LEU A 160 3.24 12.57 10.40
C LEU A 160 2.26 11.41 10.28
N ARG A 161 2.52 10.31 10.99
CA ARG A 161 1.65 9.12 11.01
C ARG A 161 0.95 9.00 12.36
N VAL A 162 -0.37 9.18 12.36
CA VAL A 162 -1.26 8.87 13.49
C VAL A 162 -1.80 7.46 13.28
N ALA A 163 -1.35 6.51 14.09
CA ALA A 163 -1.71 5.11 13.91
C ALA A 163 -1.82 4.37 15.24
N GLY A 164 -3.04 3.94 15.58
CA GLY A 164 -3.25 2.91 16.60
C GLY A 164 -3.02 1.50 16.06
N GLU A 165 -3.41 0.49 16.84
CA GLU A 165 -3.33 -0.92 16.45
C GLU A 165 -4.69 -1.46 15.96
N GLU A 166 -4.68 -2.32 14.93
CA GLU A 166 -5.88 -3.04 14.48
C GLU A 166 -6.01 -4.36 15.23
N ASP A 167 -6.32 -4.27 16.53
CA ASP A 167 -6.53 -5.41 17.43
C ASP A 167 -8.02 -5.67 17.71
N ARG A 168 -8.90 -5.14 16.85
CA ARG A 168 -10.35 -5.24 16.99
C ARG A 168 -10.82 -6.70 17.09
N GLN A 169 -11.61 -6.98 18.11
CA GLN A 169 -12.26 -8.27 18.34
C GLN A 169 -13.77 -8.12 18.18
N LEU A 170 -14.36 -8.92 17.30
CA LEU A 170 -15.81 -8.99 17.12
C LEU A 170 -16.41 -10.05 18.05
N GLY A 171 -17.49 -9.69 18.72
CA GLY A 171 -18.35 -10.60 19.46
C GLY A 171 -19.32 -11.36 18.56
N GLU A 172 -20.34 -11.96 19.16
CA GLU A 172 -21.34 -12.72 18.42
C GLU A 172 -22.14 -11.82 17.47
N THR A 173 -22.24 -12.26 16.21
CA THR A 173 -23.06 -11.61 15.18
C THR A 173 -24.55 -11.90 15.40
N VAL A 174 -25.36 -10.84 15.48
CA VAL A 174 -26.81 -10.90 15.63
C VAL A 174 -27.50 -10.34 14.38
N THR A 175 -28.44 -11.08 13.83
CA THR A 175 -29.21 -10.69 12.64
C THR A 175 -30.20 -9.56 12.95
N VAL A 176 -30.27 -8.59 12.04
CA VAL A 176 -31.34 -7.58 11.98
C VAL A 176 -32.61 -8.23 11.43
N THR A 177 -33.75 -8.02 12.11
CA THR A 177 -35.02 -8.69 11.79
C THR A 177 -35.99 -7.83 10.97
N ASP A 178 -35.69 -6.55 10.77
CA ASP A 178 -36.47 -5.69 9.88
C ASP A 178 -36.46 -6.24 8.44
N GLY A 179 -37.60 -6.20 7.77
CA GLY A 179 -37.66 -6.49 6.33
C GLY A 179 -36.92 -5.42 5.51
N TYR A 180 -36.98 -4.18 5.98
CA TYR A 180 -36.28 -3.04 5.39
C TYR A 180 -35.93 -2.01 6.48
N VAL A 181 -34.66 -1.64 6.59
CA VAL A 181 -34.21 -0.49 7.39
C VAL A 181 -33.85 0.64 6.44
N PRO A 182 -34.53 1.79 6.48
CA PRO A 182 -34.32 2.85 5.50
C PRO A 182 -33.02 3.63 5.69
N VAL A 183 -32.57 4.27 4.61
CA VAL A 183 -31.50 5.27 4.64
C VAL A 183 -31.88 6.42 5.59
N GLY A 184 -30.97 6.78 6.49
CA GLY A 184 -31.20 7.78 7.53
C GLY A 184 -31.81 7.23 8.82
N ALA A 185 -32.07 5.92 8.90
CA ALA A 185 -32.52 5.28 10.12
C ALA A 185 -31.43 5.28 11.20
N MET A 186 -31.85 5.49 12.45
CA MET A 186 -31.01 5.36 13.65
C MET A 186 -31.42 4.18 14.52
N GLN A 187 -32.34 3.34 14.04
CA GLN A 187 -32.89 2.23 14.80
C GLN A 187 -32.89 0.96 13.97
N VAL A 188 -32.59 -0.16 14.62
CA VAL A 188 -32.66 -1.51 14.04
C VAL A 188 -33.29 -2.46 15.03
N GLN A 189 -34.08 -3.42 14.54
CA GLN A 189 -34.61 -4.52 15.33
C GLN A 189 -33.70 -5.73 15.20
N VAL A 190 -33.38 -6.37 16.31
CA VAL A 190 -32.46 -7.53 16.34
C VAL A 190 -33.11 -8.76 16.94
N LYS A 191 -32.68 -9.94 16.48
CA LYS A 191 -33.22 -11.23 16.95
C LYS A 191 -32.93 -11.50 18.44
N ARG A 192 -31.82 -10.97 18.96
CA ARG A 192 -31.32 -11.21 20.34
C ARG A 192 -30.87 -9.90 21.00
N PRO A 193 -31.79 -9.02 21.43
CA PRO A 193 -31.44 -7.73 22.04
C PRO A 193 -30.63 -7.87 23.33
N GLN A 194 -30.80 -8.97 24.07
CA GLN A 194 -30.08 -9.27 25.31
C GLN A 194 -28.56 -9.46 25.12
N ALA A 195 -28.08 -9.58 23.88
CA ALA A 195 -26.65 -9.60 23.56
C ALA A 195 -25.99 -8.22 23.70
N PHE A 196 -26.79 -7.16 23.86
CA PHE A 196 -26.34 -5.77 23.83
C PHE A 196 -26.76 -5.00 25.09
N ARG A 197 -26.03 -3.92 25.36
CA ARG A 197 -26.30 -2.94 26.41
C ARG A 197 -26.10 -1.53 25.87
N VAL A 198 -26.77 -0.55 26.48
CA VAL A 198 -26.50 0.88 26.21
C VAL A 198 -25.03 1.18 26.52
N GLY A 199 -24.35 1.90 25.63
CA GLY A 199 -22.93 2.19 25.64
C GLY A 199 -22.05 1.15 24.93
N ASP A 200 -22.60 0.02 24.49
CA ASP A 200 -21.82 -0.95 23.72
C ASP A 200 -21.42 -0.37 22.36
N GLN A 201 -20.13 -0.53 22.03
CA GLN A 201 -19.64 -0.31 20.67
C GLN A 201 -20.02 -1.50 19.79
N VAL A 202 -20.67 -1.23 18.67
CA VAL A 202 -21.18 -2.23 17.74
C VAL A 202 -20.77 -1.94 16.31
N GLN A 203 -20.54 -3.00 15.57
CA GLN A 203 -20.40 -2.99 14.13
C GLN A 203 -21.76 -3.34 13.52
N VAL A 204 -22.31 -2.43 12.72
CA VAL A 204 -23.44 -2.74 11.83
C VAL A 204 -22.87 -3.06 10.46
N ARG A 205 -23.20 -4.24 9.92
CA ARG A 205 -22.70 -4.69 8.62
C ARG A 205 -23.85 -4.95 7.66
N ARG A 206 -23.75 -4.36 6.49
CA ARG A 206 -24.57 -4.65 5.32
C ARG A 206 -23.77 -5.52 4.34
N PRO A 207 -24.22 -6.75 4.02
CA PRO A 207 -23.49 -7.65 3.13
C PRO A 207 -23.65 -7.26 1.65
N SER A 208 -22.60 -7.39 0.84
CA SER A 208 -22.68 -7.42 -0.62
C SER A 208 -22.95 -8.84 -1.08
N THR A 209 -24.23 -9.18 -1.26
CA THR A 209 -24.66 -10.47 -1.80
C THR A 209 -24.57 -10.51 -3.33
N GLU A 210 -24.54 -11.72 -3.90
CA GLU A 210 -24.55 -11.90 -5.36
C GLU A 210 -25.78 -11.24 -6.01
N THR A 211 -26.97 -11.43 -5.43
CA THR A 211 -28.23 -10.83 -5.92
C THR A 211 -28.16 -9.30 -5.98
N TRP A 212 -27.50 -8.67 -5.01
CA TRP A 212 -27.32 -7.22 -5.03
C TRP A 212 -26.33 -6.76 -6.08
N ILE A 213 -25.21 -7.48 -6.23
CA ILE A 213 -24.20 -7.19 -7.25
C ILE A 213 -24.82 -7.25 -8.65
N GLN A 214 -25.64 -8.29 -8.92
CA GLN A 214 -26.39 -8.45 -10.16
C GLN A 214 -27.40 -7.31 -10.38
N ALA A 215 -28.10 -6.86 -9.32
CA ALA A 215 -29.01 -5.72 -9.41
C ALA A 215 -28.29 -4.42 -9.79
N LEU A 216 -27.00 -4.31 -9.49
CA LEU A 216 -26.15 -3.19 -9.88
C LEU A 216 -25.45 -3.38 -11.23
N ALA A 217 -25.47 -4.60 -11.79
CA ALA A 217 -24.73 -5.05 -12.96
C ALA A 217 -23.21 -4.86 -12.84
N MET A 218 -22.64 -5.22 -11.68
CA MET A 218 -21.22 -4.99 -11.34
C MET A 218 -20.36 -6.26 -11.35
N GLU A 219 -20.92 -7.42 -11.67
CA GLU A 219 -20.22 -8.71 -11.72
C GLU A 219 -19.21 -8.84 -12.88
N ASP A 220 -19.41 -8.07 -13.96
CA ASP A 220 -18.60 -8.02 -15.18
C ASP A 220 -18.82 -6.65 -15.86
N PHE A 221 -17.78 -6.08 -16.47
CA PHE A 221 -17.83 -4.78 -17.15
C PHE A 221 -17.66 -4.89 -18.68
N GLY A 222 -17.88 -6.08 -19.25
CA GLY A 222 -17.61 -6.42 -20.64
C GLY A 222 -16.15 -6.79 -20.91
N GLY A 223 -15.85 -7.36 -22.09
CA GLY A 223 -14.47 -7.60 -22.53
C GLY A 223 -13.62 -8.50 -21.62
N GLU A 224 -14.22 -9.58 -21.08
CA GLU A 224 -13.56 -10.53 -20.17
C GLU A 224 -13.08 -9.91 -18.83
N THR A 225 -13.80 -8.92 -18.31
CA THR A 225 -13.44 -8.21 -17.06
C THR A 225 -14.03 -8.81 -15.79
N GLY A 226 -14.65 -9.99 -15.85
CA GLY A 226 -15.20 -10.68 -14.68
C GLY A 226 -14.19 -10.94 -13.55
N TRP A 227 -12.89 -10.88 -13.81
CA TRP A 227 -11.84 -10.98 -12.79
C TRP A 227 -11.69 -9.71 -11.91
N ILE A 228 -12.09 -8.53 -12.40
CA ILE A 228 -12.20 -7.28 -11.60
C ILE A 228 -13.64 -6.95 -11.20
N GLY A 229 -14.63 -7.63 -11.77
CA GLY A 229 -16.03 -7.47 -11.36
C GLY A 229 -16.24 -7.77 -9.88
N TRP A 230 -17.28 -7.17 -9.29
CA TRP A 230 -17.55 -7.30 -7.86
C TRP A 230 -17.87 -8.76 -7.47
N LYS A 231 -17.42 -9.15 -6.28
CA LYS A 231 -17.63 -10.49 -5.72
C LYS A 231 -18.36 -10.41 -4.38
N PRO A 232 -19.19 -11.43 -4.04
CA PRO A 232 -19.89 -11.46 -2.76
C PRO A 232 -18.94 -11.32 -1.55
N GLY A 233 -19.36 -10.55 -0.56
CA GLY A 233 -18.59 -10.25 0.65
C GLY A 233 -17.42 -9.26 0.50
N GLU A 234 -17.10 -8.79 -0.71
CA GLU A 234 -15.98 -7.87 -0.92
C GLU A 234 -16.37 -6.38 -0.84
N ARG A 235 -17.66 -6.03 -1.00
CA ARG A 235 -18.21 -4.66 -1.00
C ARG A 235 -19.22 -4.48 0.13
N ASP A 236 -18.90 -5.01 1.30
CA ASP A 236 -19.72 -4.85 2.49
C ASP A 236 -19.59 -3.43 3.06
N VAL A 237 -20.72 -2.79 3.36
CA VAL A 237 -20.71 -1.51 4.08
C VAL A 237 -20.69 -1.83 5.58
N VAL A 238 -19.78 -1.18 6.30
CA VAL A 238 -19.55 -1.43 7.72
C VAL A 238 -19.55 -0.10 8.46
N TRP A 239 -20.46 0.03 9.43
CA TRP A 239 -20.55 1.19 10.31
C TRP A 239 -20.11 0.81 11.72
N ASP A 240 -19.25 1.63 12.32
CA ASP A 240 -18.98 1.59 13.76
C ASP A 240 -20.00 2.52 14.45
N ARG A 241 -20.76 1.99 15.39
CA ARG A 241 -21.81 2.73 16.12
C ARG A 241 -21.75 2.45 17.61
N GLU A 242 -22.39 3.30 18.38
CA GLU A 242 -22.66 3.10 19.80
C GLU A 242 -24.15 2.92 20.02
N ILE A 243 -24.53 2.00 20.91
CA ILE A 243 -25.94 1.84 21.30
C ILE A 243 -26.31 2.91 22.33
N THR A 244 -27.25 3.77 22.00
CA THR A 244 -27.71 4.87 22.87
C THR A 244 -28.98 4.54 23.65
N ALA A 245 -29.80 3.61 23.15
CA ALA A 245 -30.99 3.12 23.85
C ALA A 245 -31.37 1.70 23.39
N ILE A 246 -32.08 0.96 24.25
CA ILE A 246 -32.64 -0.36 23.95
C ILE A 246 -34.10 -0.42 24.42
N GLU A 247 -35.00 -0.73 23.50
CA GLU A 247 -36.44 -0.85 23.74
C GLU A 247 -36.97 -2.17 23.17
N GLY A 248 -37.13 -3.19 24.02
CA GLY A 248 -37.51 -4.52 23.56
C GLY A 248 -36.46 -5.13 22.64
N ASN A 249 -36.79 -5.35 21.36
CA ASN A 249 -35.88 -5.84 20.32
C ASN A 249 -35.20 -4.71 19.51
N ARG A 250 -35.52 -3.46 19.79
CA ARG A 250 -35.04 -2.28 19.06
C ARG A 250 -33.78 -1.71 19.72
N LEU A 251 -32.73 -1.56 18.93
CA LEU A 251 -31.51 -0.85 19.30
C LEU A 251 -31.55 0.54 18.65
N THR A 252 -31.23 1.58 19.42
CA THR A 252 -30.99 2.93 18.90
C THR A 252 -29.48 3.17 18.80
N LEU A 253 -29.05 3.68 17.66
CA LEU A 253 -27.64 3.96 17.31
C LEU A 253 -27.32 5.44 17.54
N ASP A 254 -26.04 5.77 17.69
CA ASP A 254 -25.54 7.14 17.88
C ASP A 254 -25.55 8.00 16.60
N ALA A 255 -25.57 7.38 15.42
CA ALA A 255 -25.56 8.08 14.13
C ALA A 255 -26.36 7.28 13.07
N PRO A 256 -26.91 7.95 12.03
CA PRO A 256 -27.74 7.29 11.02
C PRO A 256 -26.96 6.28 10.16
N LEU A 257 -27.67 5.27 9.65
CA LEU A 257 -27.19 4.38 8.61
C LEU A 257 -27.37 5.03 7.24
N THR A 258 -26.32 5.00 6.41
CA THR A 258 -26.27 5.72 5.12
C THR A 258 -26.56 4.85 3.91
N THR A 259 -26.85 3.56 4.13
CA THR A 259 -27.33 2.62 3.12
C THR A 259 -28.40 1.75 3.76
N ALA A 260 -29.48 1.48 3.04
CA ALA A 260 -30.57 0.66 3.56
C ALA A 260 -30.12 -0.79 3.84
N LEU A 261 -30.71 -1.39 4.88
CA LEU A 261 -30.60 -2.84 5.13
C LEU A 261 -31.87 -3.50 4.59
N ASP A 262 -31.77 -4.09 3.41
CA ASP A 262 -32.89 -4.75 2.73
C ASP A 262 -32.75 -6.26 2.85
N ALA A 263 -33.74 -6.93 3.45
CA ALA A 263 -33.76 -8.38 3.61
C ALA A 263 -33.65 -9.12 2.26
N HIS A 264 -34.14 -8.54 1.16
CA HIS A 264 -33.99 -9.10 -0.19
C HIS A 264 -32.53 -9.25 -0.61
N TYR A 265 -31.66 -8.34 -0.16
CA TYR A 265 -30.23 -8.33 -0.46
C TYR A 265 -29.36 -8.88 0.69
N GLY A 266 -29.96 -9.56 1.67
CA GLY A 266 -29.28 -10.19 2.80
C GLY A 266 -29.45 -9.46 4.14
N GLY A 267 -30.20 -8.36 4.17
CA GLY A 267 -30.52 -7.60 5.38
C GLY A 267 -29.29 -6.95 5.99
N GLY A 268 -29.10 -7.14 7.30
CA GLY A 268 -27.93 -6.67 8.01
C GLY A 268 -27.67 -7.43 9.29
N THR A 269 -26.51 -7.17 9.88
CA THR A 269 -26.09 -7.77 11.14
C THR A 269 -25.50 -6.73 12.07
N VAL A 270 -25.61 -6.99 13.38
CA VAL A 270 -25.01 -6.20 14.44
C VAL A 270 -24.11 -7.11 15.27
N ALA A 271 -22.86 -6.72 15.48
CA ALA A 271 -21.94 -7.44 16.35
C ALA A 271 -21.28 -6.46 17.31
N LYS A 272 -21.26 -6.77 18.61
CA LYS A 272 -20.46 -5.99 19.58
C LYS A 272 -18.98 -6.10 19.21
N TYR A 273 -18.19 -5.07 19.47
CA TYR A 273 -16.74 -5.18 19.34
C TYR A 273 -15.99 -4.51 20.50
N THR A 274 -14.74 -4.93 20.68
CA THR A 274 -13.74 -4.24 21.48
C THR A 274 -12.54 -3.93 20.59
N TRP A 275 -11.92 -2.77 20.77
CA TRP A 275 -10.79 -2.32 19.95
C TRP A 275 -9.84 -1.51 20.83
N LEU A 276 -8.99 -2.20 21.58
CA LEU A 276 -8.18 -1.59 22.64
C LEU A 276 -7.05 -0.73 22.06
N GLY A 277 -6.53 -1.13 20.89
CA GLY A 277 -5.51 -0.41 20.14
C GLY A 277 -6.01 0.81 19.38
N ARG A 278 -7.32 1.09 19.33
CA ARG A 278 -7.85 2.29 18.67
C ARG A 278 -7.55 3.51 19.53
N ILE A 279 -6.72 4.41 19.01
CA ILE A 279 -6.33 5.62 19.75
C ILE A 279 -7.35 6.75 19.57
N GLU A 280 -7.40 7.65 20.54
CA GLU A 280 -8.37 8.74 20.60
C GLU A 280 -7.76 10.06 21.07
N GLN A 281 -8.44 11.18 20.83
CA GLN A 281 -8.02 12.50 21.32
C GLN A 281 -6.64 12.93 20.79
N VAL A 282 -6.40 12.74 19.49
CA VAL A 282 -5.13 13.07 18.83
C VAL A 282 -5.30 14.32 17.95
N GLY A 283 -4.38 15.27 18.05
CA GLY A 283 -4.45 16.54 17.33
C GLY A 283 -3.14 16.93 16.63
N ILE A 284 -3.25 17.49 15.43
CA ILE A 284 -2.14 18.16 14.72
C ILE A 284 -2.60 19.57 14.34
N GLU A 285 -1.91 20.60 14.83
CA GLU A 285 -2.44 21.96 14.70
C GLU A 285 -1.41 23.08 14.63
N ASN A 286 -1.78 24.17 13.94
CA ASN A 286 -1.06 25.44 13.90
C ASN A 286 0.37 25.34 13.31
N LEU A 287 0.50 24.67 12.16
CA LEU A 287 1.76 24.28 11.55
C LEU A 287 1.82 24.61 10.05
N ARG A 288 3.02 24.80 9.52
CA ARG A 288 3.32 24.66 8.10
C ARG A 288 4.13 23.37 7.90
N LEU A 289 3.66 22.48 7.03
CA LEU A 289 4.32 21.24 6.68
C LEU A 289 4.82 21.34 5.24
N GLN A 290 6.08 20.98 5.00
CA GLN A 290 6.72 21.11 3.70
C GLN A 290 7.48 19.82 3.35
N SER A 291 7.44 19.38 2.10
CA SER A 291 8.39 18.40 1.58
C SER A 291 9.54 19.09 0.85
N THR A 292 10.77 18.60 1.01
CA THR A 292 11.84 18.91 0.03
C THR A 292 11.55 18.19 -1.28
N TYR A 293 12.16 18.61 -2.39
CA TYR A 293 12.14 17.94 -3.68
C TYR A 293 13.33 18.40 -4.53
N ASP A 294 13.61 17.73 -5.65
CA ASP A 294 14.57 18.21 -6.66
C ASP A 294 13.96 19.34 -7.50
N GLU A 295 14.41 20.58 -7.26
CA GLU A 295 13.94 21.77 -7.97
C GLU A 295 14.17 21.71 -9.50
N ASN A 296 15.07 20.86 -9.98
CA ASN A 296 15.30 20.66 -11.42
C ASN A 296 14.32 19.67 -12.05
N ASN A 297 13.49 19.01 -11.24
CA ASN A 297 12.49 18.05 -11.68
C ASN A 297 11.11 18.41 -11.11
N PRO A 298 10.25 19.14 -11.86
CA PRO A 298 8.90 19.49 -11.39
C PRO A 298 7.95 18.28 -11.23
N LYS A 299 8.40 17.08 -11.64
CA LYS A 299 7.70 15.82 -11.44
C LYS A 299 8.45 14.88 -10.48
N ASP A 300 9.27 15.43 -9.59
CA ASP A 300 9.98 14.62 -8.60
C ASP A 300 9.02 13.78 -7.75
N GLU A 301 9.43 12.56 -7.43
CA GLU A 301 8.70 11.63 -6.55
C GLU A 301 9.63 11.01 -5.50
N ALA A 302 10.90 11.43 -5.47
CA ALA A 302 11.91 11.01 -4.50
C ALA A 302 11.92 11.95 -3.29
N HIS A 303 10.75 12.12 -2.68
CA HIS A 303 10.54 12.91 -1.48
C HIS A 303 9.24 12.49 -0.77
N ARG A 304 8.79 13.22 0.25
CA ARG A 304 7.60 12.84 1.03
C ARG A 304 6.34 12.86 0.19
N TRP A 305 5.61 11.75 0.22
CA TRP A 305 4.31 11.66 -0.44
C TRP A 305 3.19 12.15 0.46
N MET A 306 3.11 11.65 1.69
CA MET A 306 2.00 11.99 2.58
C MET A 306 2.47 12.94 3.67
N ALA A 307 1.74 14.02 3.90
CA ALA A 307 1.98 14.87 5.06
C ALA A 307 1.42 14.24 6.33
N ILE A 308 0.11 13.96 6.36
CA ILE A 308 -0.58 13.36 7.51
C ILE A 308 -1.39 12.14 7.08
N THR A 309 -1.20 11.01 7.78
CA THR A 309 -2.11 9.83 7.68
C THR A 309 -2.73 9.51 9.03
N LEU A 310 -4.00 9.11 9.01
CA LEU A 310 -4.80 8.74 10.19
C LEU A 310 -5.36 7.32 10.03
N GLU A 311 -4.93 6.40 10.90
CA GLU A 311 -5.30 4.98 10.90
C GLU A 311 -5.59 4.50 12.33
N ASN A 312 -6.58 3.62 12.51
CA ASN A 312 -6.95 3.03 13.80
C ASN A 312 -7.16 4.11 14.89
N VAL A 313 -7.84 5.19 14.51
CA VAL A 313 -8.01 6.38 15.34
C VAL A 313 -9.47 6.83 15.36
N ARG A 314 -9.89 7.44 16.46
CA ARG A 314 -11.21 8.07 16.61
C ARG A 314 -11.09 9.40 17.35
N ASP A 315 -12.02 10.33 17.13
CA ASP A 315 -12.03 11.62 17.85
C ASP A 315 -10.69 12.37 17.73
N ALA A 316 -10.28 12.61 16.50
CA ALA A 316 -9.02 13.30 16.17
C ALA A 316 -9.26 14.54 15.32
N TRP A 317 -8.26 15.42 15.24
CA TRP A 317 -8.36 16.63 14.42
C TRP A 317 -7.05 17.06 13.78
N VAL A 318 -7.19 17.73 12.63
CA VAL A 318 -6.13 18.51 11.97
C VAL A 318 -6.68 19.91 11.77
N ARG A 319 -6.05 20.95 12.32
CA ARG A 319 -6.56 22.33 12.16
C ARG A 319 -5.49 23.37 11.96
N GLN A 320 -5.75 24.37 11.12
CA GLN A 320 -4.81 25.48 10.86
C GLN A 320 -3.45 24.94 10.40
N VAL A 321 -3.45 24.20 9.28
CA VAL A 321 -2.24 23.62 8.70
C VAL A 321 -2.10 24.00 7.23
N VAL A 322 -0.92 24.51 6.85
CA VAL A 322 -0.54 24.71 5.45
C VAL A 322 0.39 23.58 5.01
N PHE A 323 0.15 23.01 3.85
CA PHE A 323 0.90 21.90 3.26
C PHE A 323 1.54 22.32 1.95
N GLU A 324 2.82 22.01 1.74
CA GLU A 324 3.55 22.36 0.52
C GLU A 324 4.36 21.19 -0.04
N HIS A 325 4.33 21.06 -1.37
CA HIS A 325 5.19 20.19 -2.18
C HIS A 325 5.02 18.68 -2.00
N PHE A 326 4.03 18.21 -1.24
CA PHE A 326 3.81 16.77 -1.06
C PHE A 326 3.31 16.10 -2.35
N ALA A 327 3.83 14.90 -2.66
CA ALA A 327 3.45 14.17 -3.87
C ALA A 327 2.09 13.46 -3.81
N GLY A 328 1.64 13.14 -2.60
CA GLY A 328 0.43 12.37 -2.30
C GLY A 328 -0.65 13.23 -1.64
N SER A 329 -0.87 13.07 -0.34
CA SER A 329 -1.98 13.68 0.40
C SER A 329 -1.48 14.70 1.41
N ALA A 330 -2.24 15.79 1.56
CA ALA A 330 -2.16 16.67 2.71
C ALA A 330 -2.70 15.92 3.95
N VAL A 331 -3.92 15.38 3.84
CA VAL A 331 -4.51 14.54 4.89
C VAL A 331 -5.21 13.34 4.28
N ALA A 332 -4.79 12.14 4.67
CA ALA A 332 -5.47 10.89 4.33
C ALA A 332 -6.02 10.20 5.59
N VAL A 333 -7.34 10.03 5.65
CA VAL A 333 -8.02 9.24 6.67
C VAL A 333 -8.30 7.85 6.12
N TRP A 334 -7.68 6.82 6.69
CA TRP A 334 -7.88 5.44 6.26
C TRP A 334 -9.16 4.83 6.87
N ARG A 335 -9.58 3.68 6.34
CA ARG A 335 -10.84 2.98 6.66
C ARG A 335 -11.18 2.86 8.15
N THR A 336 -10.16 2.76 9.01
CA THR A 336 -10.30 2.58 10.45
C THR A 336 -10.42 3.89 11.23
N GLY A 337 -10.34 5.04 10.56
CA GLY A 337 -10.58 6.36 11.13
C GLY A 337 -12.07 6.66 11.33
N SER A 338 -12.45 7.27 12.47
CA SER A 338 -13.81 7.82 12.63
C SER A 338 -13.90 9.08 13.48
N ARG A 339 -14.95 9.89 13.28
CA ARG A 339 -15.18 11.13 14.05
C ARG A 339 -13.96 12.06 14.01
N ILE A 340 -13.56 12.44 12.80
CA ILE A 340 -12.34 13.25 12.55
C ILE A 340 -12.75 14.58 11.94
N THR A 341 -12.17 15.68 12.43
CA THR A 341 -12.33 17.00 11.82
C THR A 341 -11.01 17.48 11.21
N VAL A 342 -11.03 17.86 9.94
CA VAL A 342 -9.95 18.57 9.26
C VAL A 342 -10.48 19.97 8.91
N GLU A 343 -9.90 21.02 9.48
CA GLU A 343 -10.42 22.38 9.29
C GLU A 343 -9.38 23.48 9.11
N ASP A 344 -9.73 24.49 8.31
CA ASP A 344 -8.91 25.68 8.08
C ASP A 344 -7.50 25.32 7.57
N CYS A 345 -7.41 24.49 6.53
CA CYS A 345 -6.14 24.03 5.94
C CYS A 345 -5.99 24.42 4.47
N GLN A 346 -4.73 24.53 4.01
CA GLN A 346 -4.39 24.83 2.62
C GLN A 346 -3.35 23.85 2.08
N SER A 347 -3.55 23.29 0.89
CA SER A 347 -2.56 22.50 0.17
C SER A 347 -2.08 23.26 -1.07
N LEU A 348 -0.80 23.58 -1.11
CA LEU A 348 -0.18 24.48 -2.08
C LEU A 348 0.96 23.78 -2.84
N GLU A 349 1.11 24.13 -4.10
CA GLU A 349 2.25 23.75 -4.95
C GLU A 349 2.68 22.27 -4.87
N PRO A 350 1.77 21.27 -5.05
CA PRO A 350 2.16 19.86 -4.98
C PRO A 350 3.15 19.48 -6.10
N VAL A 351 4.16 18.68 -5.77
CA VAL A 351 5.21 18.20 -6.68
C VAL A 351 5.10 16.69 -6.83
N SER A 352 4.87 16.22 -8.07
CA SER A 352 4.77 14.78 -8.42
C SER A 352 4.58 14.61 -9.92
N GLU A 353 4.63 13.36 -10.41
CA GLU A 353 3.93 13.03 -11.66
C GLU A 353 2.44 13.36 -11.56
N ILE A 354 1.82 13.73 -12.68
CA ILE A 354 0.36 13.91 -12.77
C ILE A 354 -0.26 12.57 -13.16
N GLY A 355 -0.78 11.84 -12.18
CA GLY A 355 -1.39 10.53 -12.39
C GLY A 355 -2.05 9.95 -11.15
N GLY A 356 -2.73 8.81 -11.33
CA GLY A 356 -3.44 8.11 -10.27
C GLY A 356 -2.55 7.84 -9.04
N GLN A 357 -3.17 7.87 -7.86
CA GLN A 357 -2.54 7.71 -6.53
C GLN A 357 -1.61 8.84 -6.08
N ARG A 358 -1.39 9.89 -6.90
CA ARG A 358 -0.76 11.15 -6.49
C ARG A 358 -1.81 12.21 -6.22
N ARG A 359 -1.46 13.21 -5.41
CA ARG A 359 -2.27 14.42 -5.19
C ARG A 359 -3.74 14.11 -4.87
N TYR A 360 -3.97 13.09 -4.04
CA TYR A 360 -5.26 12.82 -3.41
C TYR A 360 -5.31 13.68 -2.15
N THR A 361 -5.61 14.96 -2.31
CA THR A 361 -5.20 16.02 -1.38
C THR A 361 -5.82 15.86 0.01
N PHE A 362 -7.15 15.90 0.08
CA PHE A 362 -7.94 15.64 1.28
C PHE A 362 -8.82 14.41 1.04
N TRP A 363 -8.39 13.29 1.61
CA TRP A 363 -8.89 11.95 1.31
C TRP A 363 -9.48 11.26 2.53
N THR A 364 -10.60 10.55 2.35
CA THR A 364 -11.16 9.69 3.39
C THR A 364 -11.72 8.36 2.87
N GLU A 365 -11.33 7.28 3.54
CA GLU A 365 -12.03 5.98 3.55
C GLU A 365 -12.76 5.73 4.88
N GLY A 366 -12.63 6.66 5.84
CA GLY A 366 -13.20 6.56 7.18
C GLY A 366 -14.70 6.87 7.22
N GLN A 367 -15.19 7.06 8.45
CA GLN A 367 -16.60 7.35 8.71
C GLN A 367 -16.79 8.50 9.70
N GLN A 368 -17.90 9.25 9.60
CA GLN A 368 -18.13 10.43 10.43
C GLN A 368 -17.01 11.47 10.32
N THR A 369 -16.46 11.68 9.12
CA THR A 369 -15.38 12.65 8.88
C THR A 369 -15.91 13.98 8.37
N LEU A 370 -15.46 15.08 8.97
CA LEU A 370 -15.75 16.45 8.57
C LEU A 370 -14.49 17.12 8.03
N PHE A 371 -14.52 17.53 6.78
CA PHE A 371 -13.49 18.34 6.11
C PHE A 371 -14.10 19.71 5.85
N GLN A 372 -13.56 20.79 6.40
CA GLN A 372 -14.21 22.10 6.26
C GLN A 372 -13.26 23.28 6.14
N ARG A 373 -13.67 24.30 5.38
CA ARG A 373 -12.85 25.49 5.12
C ARG A 373 -11.46 25.09 4.62
N LEU A 374 -11.44 24.35 3.52
CA LEU A 374 -10.22 23.81 2.91
C LEU A 374 -9.97 24.42 1.54
N TYR A 375 -8.70 24.70 1.27
CA TYR A 375 -8.23 25.12 -0.05
C TYR A 375 -7.19 24.13 -0.59
N ALA A 376 -7.31 23.79 -1.87
CA ALA A 376 -6.34 22.97 -2.57
C ALA A 376 -6.14 23.51 -3.99
N GLU A 377 -4.93 23.41 -4.51
CA GLU A 377 -4.61 23.76 -5.90
C GLU A 377 -3.81 22.66 -6.58
N HIS A 378 -4.02 22.52 -7.89
CA HIS A 378 -3.25 21.63 -8.75
C HIS A 378 -3.18 20.16 -8.28
N GLY A 379 -4.18 19.71 -7.52
CA GLY A 379 -4.29 18.33 -7.10
C GLY A 379 -4.77 17.41 -8.21
N TYR A 380 -4.86 16.12 -7.94
CA TYR A 380 -5.47 15.15 -8.86
C TYR A 380 -6.92 14.93 -8.46
N HIS A 381 -7.14 14.52 -7.20
CA HIS A 381 -8.46 14.50 -6.59
C HIS A 381 -8.39 15.28 -5.27
N ASP A 382 -8.82 16.55 -5.28
CA ASP A 382 -8.62 17.44 -4.13
C ASP A 382 -9.51 17.08 -2.93
N PHE A 383 -10.78 16.77 -3.18
CA PHE A 383 -11.73 16.37 -2.14
C PHE A 383 -12.33 15.02 -2.54
N ALA A 384 -11.88 13.96 -1.88
CA ALA A 384 -12.16 12.62 -2.38
C ALA A 384 -12.51 11.60 -1.30
N VAL A 385 -13.45 10.72 -1.66
CA VAL A 385 -13.95 9.65 -0.80
C VAL A 385 -13.69 8.30 -1.47
N GLY A 386 -13.14 7.37 -0.69
CA GLY A 386 -12.63 6.10 -1.16
C GLY A 386 -13.53 4.89 -0.93
N PHE A 387 -12.92 3.73 -1.11
CA PHE A 387 -13.56 2.42 -1.14
C PHE A 387 -14.41 2.14 0.10
N MET A 388 -15.71 1.93 -0.12
CA MET A 388 -16.69 1.53 0.89
C MET A 388 -16.77 2.47 2.11
N ALA A 389 -16.36 3.73 1.96
CA ALA A 389 -16.41 4.73 3.03
C ALA A 389 -17.85 4.91 3.52
N ALA A 390 -18.07 4.55 4.78
CA ALA A 390 -19.39 4.56 5.38
C ALA A 390 -19.67 5.94 5.99
N GLY A 391 -20.73 6.61 5.57
CA GLY A 391 -21.07 7.93 6.07
C GLY A 391 -21.73 7.94 7.46
N PRO A 392 -22.20 9.12 7.89
CA PRO A 392 -22.13 10.39 7.15
C PRO A 392 -20.70 10.93 7.07
N ASN A 393 -20.26 11.37 5.89
CA ASN A 393 -18.99 12.10 5.68
C ASN A 393 -19.30 13.43 5.00
N ALA A 394 -18.66 14.52 5.39
CA ALA A 394 -18.98 15.86 4.89
C ALA A 394 -17.73 16.67 4.51
N PHE A 395 -17.80 17.34 3.35
CA PHE A 395 -16.92 18.42 2.92
C PHE A 395 -17.72 19.73 2.91
N VAL A 396 -17.35 20.71 3.75
CA VAL A 396 -18.12 21.93 3.99
C VAL A 396 -17.29 23.18 3.73
N GLN A 397 -17.70 23.99 2.75
CA GLN A 397 -16.98 25.17 2.27
C GLN A 397 -15.53 24.85 1.90
N CYS A 398 -15.35 24.14 0.79
CA CYS A 398 -14.03 23.79 0.28
C CYS A 398 -13.86 24.33 -1.15
N THR A 399 -12.65 24.74 -1.51
CA THR A 399 -12.32 25.25 -2.86
C THR A 399 -11.13 24.51 -3.45
N SER A 400 -11.31 23.97 -4.64
CA SER A 400 -10.28 23.35 -5.45
C SER A 400 -9.99 24.24 -6.66
N SER A 401 -8.70 24.55 -6.88
CA SER A 401 -8.21 25.44 -7.92
C SER A 401 -7.46 24.64 -8.99
N LEU A 402 -8.05 24.50 -10.17
CA LEU A 402 -7.44 23.86 -11.34
C LEU A 402 -6.83 22.46 -11.06
N PRO A 403 -7.61 21.49 -10.52
CA PRO A 403 -7.13 20.13 -10.36
C PRO A 403 -7.05 19.41 -11.73
N TYR A 404 -6.33 18.29 -11.77
CA TYR A 404 -6.14 17.46 -12.97
C TYR A 404 -7.21 16.37 -13.14
N SER A 405 -8.10 16.20 -12.16
CA SER A 405 -9.24 15.28 -12.22
C SER A 405 -10.34 15.73 -11.25
N PHE A 406 -11.45 15.00 -11.26
CA PHE A 406 -12.67 15.37 -10.53
C PHE A 406 -12.53 15.21 -9.00
N SER A 407 -13.31 15.96 -8.22
CA SER A 407 -13.54 15.70 -6.79
C SER A 407 -14.84 14.91 -6.60
N GLY A 408 -14.95 14.07 -5.56
CA GLY A 408 -16.13 13.22 -5.35
C GLY A 408 -15.82 11.86 -4.76
N ALA A 409 -16.72 10.89 -4.98
CA ALA A 409 -16.43 9.50 -4.65
C ALA A 409 -15.67 8.86 -5.81
N ILE A 410 -14.43 8.43 -5.57
CA ILE A 410 -13.54 8.00 -6.66
C ILE A 410 -13.45 6.47 -6.78
N ASP A 411 -14.04 5.74 -5.83
CA ASP A 411 -13.93 4.28 -5.70
C ASP A 411 -15.25 3.68 -5.20
N SER A 412 -15.37 2.35 -5.14
CA SER A 412 -16.65 1.64 -4.96
C SER A 412 -17.44 2.07 -3.73
N TRP A 413 -18.70 2.42 -3.96
CA TRP A 413 -19.80 2.45 -3.01
C TRP A 413 -19.52 3.18 -1.67
N ALA A 414 -18.91 4.36 -1.73
CA ALA A 414 -19.00 5.31 -0.63
C ALA A 414 -20.48 5.67 -0.41
N SER A 415 -20.94 5.75 0.84
CA SER A 415 -22.36 6.06 1.10
C SER A 415 -22.55 7.20 2.09
N GLY A 416 -23.52 8.07 1.85
CA GLY A 416 -23.78 9.20 2.73
C GLY A 416 -22.64 10.22 2.73
N VAL A 417 -22.26 10.69 1.54
CA VAL A 417 -21.29 11.77 1.37
C VAL A 417 -22.01 13.08 1.10
N LEU A 418 -21.66 14.13 1.83
CA LEU A 418 -22.12 15.50 1.60
C LEU A 418 -20.96 16.35 1.07
N PHE A 419 -21.18 17.01 -0.06
CA PHE A 419 -20.41 18.18 -0.46
C PHE A 419 -21.34 19.39 -0.30
N ASP A 420 -20.94 20.35 0.53
CA ASP A 420 -21.75 21.47 0.97
C ASP A 420 -20.97 22.78 0.79
N VAL A 421 -21.44 23.68 -0.07
CA VAL A 421 -20.73 24.92 -0.42
C VAL A 421 -19.34 24.65 -1.02
N VAL A 422 -19.20 23.58 -1.80
CA VAL A 422 -17.92 23.19 -2.43
C VAL A 422 -17.82 23.74 -3.84
N SER A 423 -16.68 24.36 -4.15
CA SER A 423 -16.36 24.87 -5.48
C SER A 423 -15.15 24.16 -6.08
N VAL A 424 -15.26 23.70 -7.32
CA VAL A 424 -14.16 23.11 -8.10
C VAL A 424 -13.96 23.92 -9.37
N ASP A 425 -12.84 24.62 -9.49
CA ASP A 425 -12.50 25.39 -10.69
C ASP A 425 -11.83 24.50 -11.75
N GLY A 426 -12.40 24.45 -12.95
CA GLY A 426 -11.81 23.76 -14.11
C GLY A 426 -12.15 22.27 -14.26
N GLU A 427 -12.75 21.62 -13.26
CA GLU A 427 -13.03 20.17 -13.28
C GLU A 427 -14.38 19.79 -12.66
N ALA A 428 -14.70 18.50 -12.69
CA ALA A 428 -15.99 17.99 -12.22
C ALA A 428 -16.09 17.75 -10.70
N LEU A 429 -17.30 17.84 -10.17
CA LEU A 429 -17.74 17.13 -8.96
C LEU A 429 -18.55 15.90 -9.37
N SER A 430 -18.21 14.70 -8.88
CA SER A 430 -18.74 13.47 -9.48
C SER A 430 -19.19 12.38 -8.50
N PHE A 431 -20.43 11.92 -8.71
CA PHE A 431 -21.04 10.69 -8.23
C PHE A 431 -21.49 9.86 -9.44
N ARG A 432 -20.61 8.99 -9.96
CA ARG A 432 -20.84 8.24 -11.20
C ARG A 432 -20.48 6.76 -11.09
N ASN A 433 -20.81 6.01 -12.14
CA ASN A 433 -20.26 4.69 -12.37
C ASN A 433 -18.94 4.82 -13.16
N ARG A 434 -17.84 4.31 -12.59
CA ARG A 434 -16.51 4.31 -13.19
C ARG A 434 -16.16 2.99 -13.89
N TRP A 435 -17.09 2.04 -13.93
CA TRP A 435 -16.94 0.75 -14.61
C TRP A 435 -15.68 0.01 -14.17
N SER A 436 -14.83 -0.39 -15.12
CA SER A 436 -13.59 -1.14 -14.91
C SER A 436 -12.40 -0.29 -14.45
N GLU A 437 -12.53 1.04 -14.36
CA GLU A 437 -11.48 1.89 -13.78
C GLU A 437 -11.16 1.48 -12.33
N GLU A 438 -9.96 1.78 -11.85
CA GLU A 438 -9.48 1.46 -10.48
C GLU A 438 -9.80 0.02 -10.03
N GLN A 439 -9.47 -0.95 -10.89
CA GLN A 439 -9.70 -2.38 -10.65
C GLN A 439 -11.18 -2.70 -10.37
N GLY A 440 -12.09 -2.13 -11.16
CA GLY A 440 -13.53 -2.38 -11.04
C GLY A 440 -14.21 -1.52 -9.98
N ALA A 441 -13.92 -0.22 -9.95
CA ALA A 441 -14.55 0.73 -9.04
C ALA A 441 -16.08 0.72 -9.13
N GLY A 442 -16.66 0.55 -10.34
CA GLY A 442 -18.11 0.48 -10.52
C GLY A 442 -18.83 1.73 -10.03
N TRP A 443 -20.02 1.56 -9.42
CA TRP A 443 -20.75 2.65 -8.78
C TRP A 443 -19.99 3.21 -7.57
N THR A 444 -19.64 4.49 -7.60
CA THR A 444 -18.76 5.08 -6.55
C THR A 444 -19.49 5.68 -5.37
N ALA A 445 -20.72 6.18 -5.55
CA ALA A 445 -21.48 6.84 -4.49
C ALA A 445 -22.93 6.37 -4.42
N ALA A 446 -23.45 6.27 -3.20
CA ALA A 446 -24.85 5.96 -2.90
C ALA A 446 -25.38 6.85 -1.76
N ASN A 447 -26.61 7.36 -1.88
CA ASN A 447 -27.25 8.14 -0.81
C ASN A 447 -26.43 9.39 -0.43
N SER A 448 -25.81 10.01 -1.44
CA SER A 448 -24.91 11.16 -1.31
C SER A 448 -25.49 12.42 -1.94
N LEU A 449 -25.03 13.59 -1.49
CA LEU A 449 -25.67 14.88 -1.76
C LEU A 449 -24.66 15.98 -2.11
N PHE A 450 -24.96 16.74 -3.16
CA PHE A 450 -24.36 18.05 -3.46
C PHE A 450 -25.32 19.16 -3.00
N TRP A 451 -24.85 20.07 -2.15
CA TRP A 451 -25.62 21.22 -1.65
C TRP A 451 -24.85 22.51 -1.94
N GLN A 452 -25.45 23.44 -2.68
CA GLN A 452 -24.85 24.76 -2.95
C GLN A 452 -23.44 24.67 -3.57
N CYS A 453 -23.22 23.68 -4.43
CA CYS A 453 -21.92 23.41 -5.07
C CYS A 453 -21.80 24.07 -6.45
N SER A 454 -20.57 24.40 -6.83
CA SER A 454 -20.22 24.88 -8.16
C SER A 454 -19.04 24.10 -8.74
N ALA A 455 -19.12 23.74 -10.02
CA ALA A 455 -18.03 23.06 -10.73
C ALA A 455 -18.13 23.28 -12.24
N ALA A 456 -17.09 22.96 -13.01
CA ALA A 456 -17.19 22.97 -14.47
C ALA A 456 -18.29 21.99 -14.95
N ARG A 457 -18.40 20.85 -14.25
CA ARG A 457 -19.44 19.84 -14.44
C ARG A 457 -19.83 19.17 -13.12
N ILE A 458 -21.10 18.85 -12.93
CA ILE A 458 -21.57 18.02 -11.82
C ILE A 458 -22.18 16.75 -12.40
N ASP A 459 -21.61 15.61 -12.05
CA ASP A 459 -22.16 14.29 -12.35
C ASP A 459 -22.93 13.78 -11.13
N CYS A 460 -24.27 13.72 -11.20
CA CYS A 460 -25.11 13.14 -10.16
C CYS A 460 -25.95 12.01 -10.75
N PHE A 461 -25.45 10.78 -10.67
CA PHE A 461 -26.14 9.58 -11.14
C PHE A 461 -26.86 8.85 -10.01
N ARG A 462 -27.92 8.11 -10.36
CA ARG A 462 -28.68 7.27 -9.43
C ARG A 462 -28.29 5.79 -9.63
N PRO A 463 -27.57 5.15 -8.68
CA PRO A 463 -27.35 3.71 -8.73
C PRO A 463 -28.69 2.96 -8.62
N PRO A 464 -28.84 1.75 -9.19
CA PRO A 464 -30.11 1.02 -9.22
C PRO A 464 -30.80 0.79 -7.86
N THR A 465 -30.05 0.75 -6.75
CA THR A 465 -30.57 0.45 -5.39
C THR A 465 -30.39 1.61 -4.41
N ALA A 466 -30.07 2.81 -4.88
CA ALA A 466 -29.79 3.98 -4.05
C ALA A 466 -30.19 5.29 -4.76
N GLN A 467 -30.15 6.41 -4.04
CA GLN A 467 -30.47 7.72 -4.58
C GLN A 467 -29.32 8.70 -4.33
N ASN A 468 -28.92 9.51 -5.31
CA ASN A 468 -28.03 10.65 -5.06
C ASN A 468 -28.78 11.95 -5.40
N TRP A 469 -28.40 13.05 -4.76
CA TRP A 469 -29.11 14.32 -4.86
C TRP A 469 -28.18 15.51 -5.16
N ALA A 470 -28.72 16.51 -5.83
CA ALA A 470 -28.07 17.79 -6.07
C ALA A 470 -29.06 18.95 -5.90
N PHE A 471 -28.67 19.95 -5.12
CA PHE A 471 -29.52 21.06 -4.67
C PHE A 471 -28.76 22.39 -4.79
N GLY A 472 -29.33 23.40 -5.47
CA GLY A 472 -28.73 24.75 -5.53
C GLY A 472 -27.39 24.79 -6.25
N VAL A 473 -27.24 24.05 -7.35
CA VAL A 473 -25.93 23.79 -7.97
C VAL A 473 -25.69 24.56 -9.27
N TRP A 474 -24.42 24.89 -9.55
CA TRP A 474 -24.00 25.65 -10.73
C TRP A 474 -22.93 24.91 -11.53
N SER A 475 -23.27 24.40 -12.72
CA SER A 475 -22.34 23.68 -13.60
C SER A 475 -22.96 23.32 -14.97
N GLN A 476 -22.21 22.62 -15.82
CA GLN A 476 -22.82 21.65 -16.75
C GLN A 476 -23.30 20.42 -15.97
N PHE A 477 -24.36 19.75 -16.40
CA PHE A 477 -24.98 18.66 -15.63
C PHE A 477 -24.97 17.34 -16.39
N ALA A 478 -24.73 16.24 -15.67
CA ALA A 478 -24.91 14.89 -16.20
C ALA A 478 -25.39 13.91 -15.12
N GLY A 479 -26.14 12.90 -15.54
CA GLY A 479 -26.71 11.89 -14.65
C GLY A 479 -28.18 12.12 -14.34
N HIS A 480 -28.81 11.06 -13.83
CA HIS A 480 -30.24 10.96 -13.59
C HIS A 480 -30.56 10.76 -12.10
N GLY A 481 -29.71 11.32 -11.22
CA GLY A 481 -30.02 11.56 -9.82
C GLY A 481 -31.14 12.59 -9.66
N TYR A 482 -31.43 12.96 -8.42
CA TYR A 482 -32.43 13.97 -8.11
C TYR A 482 -31.78 15.36 -8.18
N TRP A 483 -32.45 16.30 -8.84
CA TRP A 483 -31.98 17.67 -9.03
C TRP A 483 -33.06 18.65 -8.58
N HIS A 484 -32.67 19.68 -7.82
CA HIS A 484 -33.58 20.75 -7.40
C HIS A 484 -32.85 22.09 -7.41
N GLU A 485 -33.52 23.13 -7.95
CA GLU A 485 -32.98 24.49 -8.01
C GLU A 485 -31.57 24.56 -8.66
N VAL A 486 -31.42 23.98 -9.85
CA VAL A 486 -30.18 24.11 -10.63
C VAL A 486 -30.02 25.52 -11.20
N ASN A 487 -28.78 26.02 -11.28
CA ASN A 487 -28.45 27.42 -11.63
C ASN A 487 -29.18 28.46 -10.76
N SER A 488 -29.36 28.12 -9.48
CA SER A 488 -30.05 28.92 -8.49
C SER A 488 -29.33 28.80 -7.14
N HIS A 489 -29.66 29.66 -6.20
CA HIS A 489 -29.17 29.58 -4.82
C HIS A 489 -30.33 29.27 -3.89
N ILE A 490 -30.11 28.34 -2.96
CA ILE A 490 -31.12 27.92 -1.99
C ILE A 490 -30.74 28.33 -0.56
N ARG A 491 -31.73 28.26 0.34
CA ARG A 491 -31.53 28.36 1.79
C ARG A 491 -31.89 27.03 2.46
N PRO A 492 -31.25 26.65 3.58
CA PRO A 492 -30.08 27.31 4.20
C PRO A 492 -28.83 27.25 3.32
N ARG A 493 -27.85 28.12 3.58
CA ARG A 493 -26.61 28.14 2.78
C ARG A 493 -25.81 26.85 2.93
N SER A 494 -25.75 26.30 4.15
CA SER A 494 -25.13 25.02 4.43
C SER A 494 -26.16 24.08 5.04
N LEU A 495 -26.31 22.90 4.43
CA LEU A 495 -27.15 21.84 4.97
C LEU A 495 -26.54 21.26 6.25
N TYR A 496 -25.22 21.06 6.29
CA TYR A 496 -24.52 20.51 7.46
C TYR A 496 -24.80 21.34 8.71
N TYR A 497 -24.66 22.67 8.61
CA TYR A 497 -24.85 23.55 9.76
C TYR A 497 -26.31 23.70 10.16
N ALA A 498 -27.25 23.67 9.23
CA ALA A 498 -28.68 23.64 9.55
C ALA A 498 -29.06 22.36 10.28
N GLN A 499 -28.54 21.20 9.84
CA GLN A 499 -28.73 19.92 10.54
C GLN A 499 -28.09 19.95 11.94
N LEU A 500 -26.90 20.54 12.07
CA LEU A 500 -26.19 20.65 13.34
C LEU A 500 -26.94 21.52 14.35
N GLU A 501 -27.47 22.64 13.88
CA GLU A 501 -28.30 23.55 14.68
C GLU A 501 -29.61 22.89 15.10
N GLU A 502 -30.29 22.16 14.20
CA GLU A 502 -31.50 21.43 14.57
C GLU A 502 -31.22 20.34 15.62
N ARG A 503 -30.09 19.65 15.50
CA ARG A 503 -29.70 18.56 16.39
C ARG A 503 -29.24 19.03 17.77
N LEU A 504 -28.49 20.14 17.85
CA LEU A 504 -27.78 20.57 19.05
C LEU A 504 -28.17 21.96 19.56
N GLY A 505 -29.00 22.71 18.83
CA GLY A 505 -29.44 24.07 19.16
C GLY A 505 -28.63 25.20 18.51
N GLU A 506 -29.11 26.44 18.65
CA GLU A 506 -28.54 27.64 18.01
C GLU A 506 -27.04 27.86 18.30
N GLU A 507 -26.57 27.56 19.53
CA GLU A 507 -25.16 27.70 19.89
C GLU A 507 -24.25 26.86 18.96
N ALA A 508 -24.70 25.66 18.60
CA ALA A 508 -23.98 24.79 17.68
C ALA A 508 -23.96 25.35 16.26
N GLY A 509 -25.01 26.05 15.83
CA GLY A 509 -25.10 26.76 14.55
C GLY A 509 -24.13 27.93 14.43
N THR A 510 -23.83 28.64 15.52
CA THR A 510 -22.84 29.74 15.52
C THR A 510 -21.42 29.30 15.15
N ARG A 511 -21.13 27.99 15.20
CA ARG A 511 -19.86 27.41 14.76
C ARG A 511 -19.67 27.43 13.24
N ALA A 512 -20.71 27.81 12.46
CA ALA A 512 -20.70 27.81 11.01
C ALA A 512 -19.48 28.50 10.39
N GLN A 513 -19.01 29.63 10.95
CA GLN A 513 -17.81 30.38 10.52
C GLN A 513 -17.54 30.41 9.00
N LEU A 514 -18.59 30.39 8.19
CA LEU A 514 -18.52 30.34 6.74
C LEU A 514 -18.09 31.72 6.22
N LEU A 515 -17.25 31.76 5.19
CA LEU A 515 -16.92 32.98 4.43
C LEU A 515 -18.22 33.75 4.11
N PRO A 516 -18.46 34.96 4.64
CA PRO A 516 -19.73 35.68 4.47
C PRO A 516 -20.06 35.96 3.00
N MET A 517 -21.36 36.03 2.66
CA MET A 517 -21.79 36.59 1.36
C MET A 517 -21.92 38.10 1.53
N GLU A 518 -21.22 38.88 0.72
CA GLU A 518 -21.20 40.36 0.84
C GLU A 518 -22.46 41.03 0.30
N SER A 519 -23.26 40.35 -0.54
CA SER A 519 -24.54 40.83 -1.06
C SER A 519 -25.45 39.67 -1.50
N GLU A 520 -26.75 39.95 -1.68
CA GLU A 520 -27.70 39.01 -2.28
C GLU A 520 -27.75 39.14 -3.82
N GLY A 521 -28.09 38.05 -4.51
CA GLY A 521 -28.27 38.06 -5.96
C GLY A 521 -29.56 38.78 -6.36
N LEU A 522 -29.47 40.05 -6.73
CA LEU A 522 -30.61 40.83 -7.25
C LEU A 522 -30.75 40.64 -8.77
N THR A 523 -31.87 40.05 -9.21
CA THR A 523 -32.19 39.84 -10.63
C THR A 523 -32.71 41.10 -11.33
N SER A 524 -33.17 42.10 -10.56
CA SER A 524 -33.66 43.39 -11.06
C SER A 524 -33.43 44.48 -10.00
N PRO A 525 -32.17 44.88 -9.76
CA PRO A 525 -31.85 45.89 -8.75
C PRO A 525 -32.43 47.26 -9.13
N THR A 526 -32.88 48.00 -8.14
CA THR A 526 -33.16 49.44 -8.27
C THR A 526 -31.88 50.21 -8.65
N LEU A 527 -32.03 51.46 -9.10
CA LEU A 527 -30.87 52.30 -9.44
C LEU A 527 -29.92 52.53 -8.25
N GLU A 528 -30.47 52.60 -7.03
CA GLU A 528 -29.69 52.75 -5.78
C GLU A 528 -28.93 51.47 -5.45
N GLU A 529 -29.61 50.31 -5.43
CA GLU A 529 -28.98 49.00 -5.21
C GLU A 529 -27.92 48.70 -6.28
N ALA A 530 -28.15 49.06 -7.54
CA ALA A 530 -27.18 48.89 -8.61
C ALA A 530 -25.94 49.80 -8.41
N ALA A 531 -26.12 51.02 -7.88
CA ALA A 531 -25.00 51.91 -7.54
C ALA A 531 -24.19 51.37 -6.36
N GLU A 532 -24.86 50.82 -5.34
CA GLU A 532 -24.23 50.15 -4.20
C GLU A 532 -23.43 48.91 -4.64
N LEU A 533 -24.04 48.02 -5.44
CA LEU A 533 -23.36 46.83 -5.99
C LEU A 533 -22.15 47.23 -6.85
N ASN A 534 -22.25 48.29 -7.67
CA ASN A 534 -21.12 48.81 -8.44
C ASN A 534 -19.99 49.38 -7.55
N ALA A 535 -20.34 50.01 -6.43
CA ALA A 535 -19.35 50.50 -5.49
C ALA A 535 -18.66 49.33 -4.74
N LEU A 536 -19.42 48.30 -4.37
CA LEU A 536 -18.90 47.06 -3.77
C LEU A 536 -17.96 46.34 -4.74
N ALA A 537 -18.31 46.23 -6.02
CA ALA A 537 -17.51 45.55 -7.05
C ALA A 537 -16.11 46.17 -7.30
N ARG A 538 -15.83 47.38 -6.77
CA ARG A 538 -14.48 47.96 -6.80
C ARG A 538 -13.53 47.36 -5.77
N LYS A 539 -14.07 46.62 -4.80
CA LYS A 539 -13.30 45.90 -3.78
C LYS A 539 -13.16 44.44 -4.24
N PRO A 540 -11.94 43.88 -4.30
CA PRO A 540 -11.77 42.45 -4.49
C PRO A 540 -12.52 41.67 -3.41
N LEU A 541 -13.20 40.60 -3.81
CA LEU A 541 -13.84 39.69 -2.86
C LEU A 541 -12.78 38.95 -2.04
N VAL A 542 -13.04 38.75 -0.75
CA VAL A 542 -12.21 37.87 0.08
C VAL A 542 -12.33 36.45 -0.45
N LEU A 543 -11.20 35.85 -0.83
CA LEU A 543 -11.16 34.47 -1.31
C LEU A 543 -11.10 33.50 -0.13
N LEU A 544 -11.54 32.25 -0.34
CA LEU A 544 -11.44 31.21 0.70
C LEU A 544 -10.01 31.00 1.25
N PRO A 545 -8.92 30.96 0.45
CA PRO A 545 -7.57 30.89 1.02
C PRO A 545 -7.25 32.07 1.95
N GLU A 546 -7.65 33.31 1.61
CA GLU A 546 -7.46 34.46 2.49
C GLU A 546 -8.27 34.33 3.79
N TRP A 547 -9.50 33.82 3.68
CA TRP A 547 -10.32 33.50 4.85
C TRP A 547 -9.65 32.45 5.73
N ILE A 548 -9.12 31.37 5.16
CA ILE A 548 -8.40 30.34 5.91
C ILE A 548 -7.15 30.92 6.57
N SER A 549 -6.39 31.77 5.88
CA SER A 549 -5.18 32.42 6.44
C SER A 549 -5.47 33.26 7.68
N ARG A 550 -6.71 33.78 7.84
CA ARG A 550 -7.18 34.50 9.03
C ARG A 550 -7.80 33.60 10.11
N ALA A 551 -7.78 32.28 9.95
CA ALA A 551 -8.30 31.34 10.96
C ALA A 551 -7.66 31.51 12.35
N PRO A 552 -6.35 31.79 12.49
CA PRO A 552 -5.75 32.07 13.81
C PRO A 552 -6.32 33.30 14.53
N GLU A 553 -6.90 34.26 13.78
CA GLU A 553 -7.57 35.44 14.36
C GLU A 553 -8.98 35.08 14.85
N ARG A 554 -9.70 34.24 14.09
CA ARG A 554 -11.05 33.78 14.45
C ARG A 554 -11.04 32.76 15.59
N ASN A 555 -10.09 31.81 15.52
CA ASN A 555 -9.96 30.67 16.43
C ASN A 555 -8.50 30.59 16.93
N PRO A 556 -8.08 31.46 17.86
CA PRO A 556 -6.72 31.46 18.37
C PRO A 556 -6.39 30.17 19.13
N ILE A 557 -5.26 29.56 18.81
CA ILE A 557 -4.72 28.37 19.49
C ILE A 557 -3.63 28.81 20.48
N PRO A 558 -3.70 28.44 21.77
CA PRO A 558 -2.72 28.88 22.78
C PRO A 558 -1.30 28.37 22.52
N THR A 559 -0.34 29.29 22.45
CA THR A 559 1.09 29.00 22.20
C THR A 559 2.02 29.51 23.30
N ASP A 560 1.48 30.02 24.42
CA ASP A 560 2.32 30.49 25.54
C ASP A 560 2.90 29.31 26.34
N GLY A 561 4.15 28.97 26.04
CA GLY A 561 4.93 27.95 26.75
C GLY A 561 5.68 28.45 27.97
N LYS A 562 5.48 29.70 28.43
CA LYS A 562 6.23 30.25 29.58
C LYS A 562 6.06 29.40 30.83
N GLY A 563 7.18 28.99 31.41
CA GLY A 563 7.20 28.16 32.62
C GLY A 563 7.00 26.66 32.38
N ILE A 564 6.73 26.24 31.14
CA ILE A 564 6.75 24.83 30.74
C ILE A 564 8.19 24.39 30.47
N LYS A 565 8.52 23.15 30.84
CA LYS A 565 9.88 22.62 30.65
C LYS A 565 10.16 22.37 29.17
N THR A 566 11.37 22.70 28.73
CA THR A 566 11.85 22.31 27.40
C THR A 566 12.27 20.84 27.39
N TRP A 567 12.36 20.24 26.20
CA TRP A 567 12.82 18.85 26.05
C TRP A 567 14.24 18.63 26.63
N GLU A 568 15.14 19.62 26.55
CA GLU A 568 16.49 19.55 27.15
C GLU A 568 16.43 19.57 28.67
N GLN A 569 15.57 20.42 29.25
CA GLN A 569 15.39 20.52 30.70
C GLN A 569 14.82 19.22 31.28
N LEU A 570 14.00 18.50 30.51
CA LEU A 570 13.48 17.19 30.86
C LEU A 570 14.51 16.05 30.70
N LYS A 571 15.63 16.30 30.02
CA LYS A 571 16.67 15.30 29.72
C LYS A 571 16.09 14.03 29.08
N LEU A 572 15.15 14.22 28.15
CA LEU A 572 14.49 13.12 27.44
C LEU A 572 15.54 12.27 26.71
N ARG A 573 15.43 10.95 26.82
CA ARG A 573 16.33 10.03 26.13
C ARG A 573 15.95 9.97 24.68
N LEU A 574 16.91 10.25 23.80
CA LEU A 574 16.76 9.96 22.39
C LEU A 574 16.72 8.42 22.23
N PRO A 575 15.85 7.89 21.34
CA PRO A 575 15.88 6.49 20.96
C PRO A 575 17.31 6.12 20.53
N LYS A 576 17.90 5.11 21.16
CA LYS A 576 19.18 4.55 20.68
C LYS A 576 18.84 3.56 19.57
N GLU A 577 19.32 3.78 18.36
CA GLU A 577 19.42 2.68 17.39
C GLU A 577 20.27 1.57 18.01
N GLN A 578 19.64 0.43 18.31
CA GLN A 578 20.38 -0.78 18.63
C GLN A 578 20.97 -1.31 17.33
N VAL A 579 22.16 -0.83 16.99
CA VAL A 579 22.98 -1.46 15.95
C VAL A 579 23.56 -2.72 16.55
N THR A 580 22.81 -3.81 16.49
CA THR A 580 23.35 -5.14 16.79
C THR A 580 24.39 -5.44 15.72
N LYS A 581 25.66 -5.55 16.10
CA LYS A 581 26.72 -5.89 15.14
C LYS A 581 26.45 -7.30 14.62
N ALA A 582 25.98 -7.39 13.38
CA ALA A 582 25.71 -8.66 12.73
C ALA A 582 27.01 -9.48 12.63
N VAL A 583 26.94 -10.77 12.94
CA VAL A 583 28.00 -11.70 12.54
C VAL A 583 27.88 -11.86 11.02
N PRO A 584 28.91 -11.51 10.23
CA PRO A 584 28.81 -11.53 8.78
C PRO A 584 28.65 -12.96 8.26
N MET A 585 27.90 -13.11 7.15
CA MET A 585 27.95 -14.31 6.34
C MET A 585 29.36 -14.46 5.75
N GLN A 586 29.89 -15.68 5.73
CA GLN A 586 31.20 -15.99 5.19
C GLN A 586 31.16 -17.29 4.39
N LEU A 587 32.02 -17.36 3.38
CA LEU A 587 32.36 -18.60 2.71
C LEU A 587 33.52 -19.27 3.46
N LYS A 588 33.28 -20.44 4.06
CA LYS A 588 34.30 -21.19 4.82
C LYS A 588 34.30 -22.64 4.39
N ASN A 589 35.45 -23.11 3.90
CA ASN A 589 35.61 -24.47 3.36
C ASN A 589 34.57 -24.83 2.29
N GLY A 590 34.08 -23.85 1.51
CA GLY A 590 32.98 -23.98 0.55
C GLY A 590 31.58 -24.21 1.16
N TRP A 591 31.37 -23.73 2.39
CA TRP A 591 30.07 -23.60 3.02
C TRP A 591 29.74 -22.13 3.30
N LEU A 592 28.48 -21.74 3.16
CA LEU A 592 27.98 -20.47 3.68
C LEU A 592 27.65 -20.61 5.17
N VAL A 593 28.38 -19.85 5.99
CA VAL A 593 28.28 -19.86 7.44
C VAL A 593 27.99 -18.48 8.00
N GLN A 594 27.36 -18.44 9.16
CA GLN A 594 27.36 -17.28 10.04
C GLN A 594 28.20 -17.59 11.28
N GLY A 595 29.36 -16.95 11.39
CA GLY A 595 30.39 -17.36 12.35
C GLY A 595 30.91 -18.76 12.01
N ASP A 596 30.65 -19.74 12.87
CA ASP A 596 31.02 -21.14 12.65
C ASP A 596 29.82 -22.05 12.35
N HIS A 597 28.60 -21.51 12.26
CA HIS A 597 27.39 -22.30 12.04
C HIS A 597 26.95 -22.24 10.58
N LEU A 598 26.61 -23.39 10.00
CA LEU A 598 25.98 -23.44 8.68
C LEU A 598 24.65 -22.70 8.69
N MET A 599 24.44 -21.91 7.64
CA MET A 599 23.15 -21.27 7.38
C MET A 599 22.23 -22.28 6.68
N THR A 600 21.03 -22.49 7.22
CA THR A 600 20.03 -23.44 6.70
C THR A 600 18.64 -22.85 6.81
N GLY A 601 17.73 -23.30 5.95
CA GLY A 601 16.35 -22.84 5.92
C GLY A 601 15.78 -22.75 4.52
N ARG A 602 14.52 -22.35 4.42
CA ARG A 602 13.81 -22.23 3.15
C ARG A 602 14.13 -20.93 2.43
N GLN A 603 13.84 -20.88 1.14
CA GLN A 603 13.89 -19.67 0.33
C GLN A 603 12.47 -19.10 0.12
N MET A 604 12.35 -17.78 -0.01
CA MET A 604 11.08 -17.10 -0.29
C MET A 604 11.21 -16.20 -1.52
N PRO A 605 10.56 -16.52 -2.66
CA PRO A 605 10.54 -15.63 -3.81
C PRO A 605 9.55 -14.47 -3.62
N VAL A 606 9.86 -13.33 -4.22
CA VAL A 606 8.95 -12.18 -4.30
C VAL A 606 7.89 -12.37 -5.41
N PRO A 607 6.67 -11.80 -5.26
CA PRO A 607 5.70 -11.76 -6.34
C PRO A 607 6.19 -10.88 -7.50
N TRP A 608 5.97 -11.34 -8.73
CA TRP A 608 6.41 -10.62 -9.94
C TRP A 608 5.57 -9.39 -10.28
N TRP A 609 4.28 -9.42 -9.92
CA TRP A 609 3.32 -8.35 -10.21
C TRP A 609 2.02 -8.46 -9.39
N ARG A 610 1.67 -9.63 -8.81
CA ARG A 610 0.37 -9.91 -8.13
C ARG A 610 0.23 -9.32 -6.71
N GLY A 611 -0.93 -8.71 -6.42
CA GLY A 611 -1.24 -7.95 -5.19
C GLY A 611 -2.30 -6.84 -5.40
N ASN A 612 -3.16 -6.57 -4.44
CA ASN A 612 -4.26 -5.61 -4.60
C ASN A 612 -4.36 -4.73 -3.36
N ILE A 613 -4.68 -3.45 -3.53
CA ILE A 613 -4.90 -2.48 -2.45
C ILE A 613 -6.28 -2.63 -1.78
N ARG A 614 -7.05 -3.66 -2.10
CA ARG A 614 -8.25 -4.00 -1.32
C ARG A 614 -7.85 -4.69 -0.02
N TYR A 615 -8.44 -4.25 1.10
CA TYR A 615 -8.07 -4.75 2.43
C TYR A 615 -8.16 -6.28 2.58
N TYR A 616 -9.13 -6.91 1.90
CA TYR A 616 -9.34 -8.37 1.93
C TYR A 616 -8.32 -9.15 1.08
N ASP A 617 -7.64 -8.51 0.14
CA ASP A 617 -6.58 -9.11 -0.66
C ASP A 617 -5.20 -8.83 -0.08
N ALA A 618 -4.99 -7.65 0.51
CA ALA A 618 -3.76 -7.30 1.22
C ALA A 618 -3.42 -8.33 2.32
N GLN A 619 -4.43 -8.84 3.04
CA GLN A 619 -4.28 -9.88 4.06
C GLN A 619 -3.74 -11.23 3.52
N LYS A 620 -3.91 -11.50 2.23
CA LYS A 620 -3.46 -12.74 1.56
C LYS A 620 -2.11 -12.56 0.87
N ALA A 621 -1.57 -11.35 0.86
CA ALA A 621 -0.39 -11.02 0.10
C ALA A 621 0.87 -11.66 0.71
N LYS A 622 1.82 -11.99 -0.17
CA LYS A 622 3.18 -12.33 0.24
C LYS A 622 4.01 -11.05 0.40
N PRO A 623 5.05 -11.07 1.27
CA PRO A 623 6.00 -9.97 1.34
C PRO A 623 6.65 -9.67 -0.02
N ALA A 624 6.86 -8.39 -0.29
CA ALA A 624 7.51 -7.87 -1.49
C ALA A 624 8.25 -6.57 -1.13
N VAL A 625 9.55 -6.67 -0.83
CA VAL A 625 10.34 -5.58 -0.23
C VAL A 625 10.26 -4.26 -1.01
N THR A 626 10.13 -4.32 -2.34
CA THR A 626 10.05 -3.18 -3.26
C THR A 626 8.63 -2.91 -3.81
N ARG A 627 7.60 -3.50 -3.19
CA ARG A 627 6.21 -3.11 -3.40
C ARG A 627 5.91 -1.86 -2.58
N TRP A 628 5.28 -0.88 -3.20
CA TRP A 628 4.96 0.39 -2.58
C TRP A 628 3.47 0.71 -2.73
N VAL A 629 2.85 1.09 -1.60
CA VAL A 629 1.48 1.60 -1.55
C VAL A 629 1.52 2.96 -0.84
N PRO A 630 1.08 4.05 -1.50
CA PRO A 630 1.09 5.38 -0.92
C PRO A 630 0.44 5.44 0.47
N GLY A 631 1.18 5.94 1.46
CA GLY A 631 0.67 6.21 2.81
C GLY A 631 0.25 5.01 3.66
N ARG A 632 0.48 3.77 3.18
CA ARG A 632 0.11 2.53 3.88
C ARG A 632 1.31 1.64 4.13
N VAL A 633 1.42 1.14 5.36
CA VAL A 633 2.49 0.25 5.81
C VAL A 633 1.89 -1.02 6.41
N GLY A 634 2.47 -2.17 6.08
CA GLY A 634 2.03 -3.49 6.54
C GLY A 634 2.05 -4.52 5.42
N THR A 635 1.84 -5.78 5.78
CA THR A 635 1.85 -6.88 4.80
C THR A 635 0.79 -6.68 3.72
N GLY A 636 1.20 -6.79 2.45
CA GLY A 636 0.33 -6.55 1.29
C GLY A 636 0.22 -5.09 0.84
N TRP A 637 0.67 -4.16 1.69
CA TRP A 637 0.85 -2.75 1.38
C TRP A 637 2.32 -2.47 1.04
N THR A 638 2.86 -1.36 1.53
CA THR A 638 4.32 -1.21 1.70
C THR A 638 4.73 -2.05 2.91
N ASP A 639 5.40 -3.18 2.71
CA ASP A 639 5.73 -4.09 3.82
C ASP A 639 6.54 -3.36 4.94
N ASP A 640 6.40 -3.78 6.19
CA ASP A 640 7.31 -3.36 7.25
C ASP A 640 8.50 -4.34 7.29
N LEU A 641 9.75 -3.86 7.13
CA LEU A 641 10.91 -4.77 6.96
C LEU A 641 11.19 -5.60 8.20
N GLN A 642 10.95 -5.03 9.39
CA GLN A 642 11.09 -5.78 10.64
C GLN A 642 10.13 -6.95 10.66
N THR A 643 8.87 -6.68 10.33
CA THR A 643 7.84 -7.72 10.22
C THR A 643 8.18 -8.77 9.16
N VAL A 644 8.77 -8.38 8.02
CA VAL A 644 9.25 -9.35 7.00
C VAL A 644 10.34 -10.25 7.57
N VAL A 645 11.33 -9.68 8.24
CA VAL A 645 12.45 -10.43 8.84
C VAL A 645 11.97 -11.35 9.96
N ASP A 646 11.11 -10.86 10.85
CA ASP A 646 10.51 -11.65 11.93
C ASP A 646 9.68 -12.83 11.36
N THR A 647 8.97 -12.59 10.26
CA THR A 647 8.23 -13.64 9.53
C THR A 647 9.18 -14.66 8.92
N MET A 648 10.31 -14.23 8.36
CA MET A 648 11.31 -15.13 7.80
C MET A 648 11.92 -16.02 8.88
N VAL A 649 12.35 -15.44 10.00
CA VAL A 649 12.91 -16.19 11.15
C VAL A 649 11.89 -17.20 11.68
N SER A 650 10.67 -16.76 11.98
CA SER A 650 9.63 -17.64 12.54
C SER A 650 9.18 -18.77 11.60
N ARG A 651 9.32 -18.59 10.28
CA ARG A 651 8.98 -19.59 9.27
C ARG A 651 10.18 -20.38 8.76
N ASN A 652 11.35 -20.25 9.40
CA ASN A 652 12.59 -20.92 9.00
C ASN A 652 12.93 -20.65 7.52
N ILE A 653 12.82 -19.39 7.10
CA ILE A 653 13.21 -18.90 5.78
C ILE A 653 14.56 -18.21 5.96
N VAL A 654 15.60 -18.70 5.28
CA VAL A 654 16.96 -18.16 5.36
C VAL A 654 17.26 -17.13 4.27
N ALA A 655 16.58 -17.21 3.13
CA ALA A 655 16.85 -16.33 1.99
C ALA A 655 15.58 -15.74 1.36
N LEU A 656 15.62 -14.45 1.04
CA LEU A 656 14.64 -13.79 0.17
C LEU A 656 15.20 -13.75 -1.27
N ASP A 657 14.48 -14.33 -2.23
CA ASP A 657 14.84 -14.27 -3.66
C ASP A 657 14.11 -13.12 -4.35
N HIS A 658 14.87 -12.04 -4.63
CA HIS A 658 14.35 -10.76 -5.09
C HIS A 658 14.74 -10.47 -6.55
N ASN A 659 13.74 -10.08 -7.34
CA ASN A 659 13.86 -9.44 -8.66
C ASN A 659 12.92 -8.22 -8.70
N TYR A 660 13.16 -7.29 -9.64
CA TYR A 660 12.21 -6.19 -9.89
C TYR A 660 10.96 -6.70 -10.63
N GLY A 661 9.81 -6.04 -10.42
CA GLY A 661 8.54 -6.50 -10.96
C GLY A 661 8.42 -6.41 -12.49
N LEU A 662 7.54 -7.21 -13.10
CA LEU A 662 7.33 -7.23 -14.57
C LEU A 662 6.94 -5.86 -15.13
N TRP A 663 6.15 -5.10 -14.38
CA TRP A 663 5.71 -3.76 -14.71
C TRP A 663 5.47 -2.95 -13.44
N TYR A 664 5.50 -1.64 -13.58
CA TYR A 664 5.36 -0.70 -12.47
C TYR A 664 3.95 -0.70 -11.84
N GLU A 665 2.89 -0.77 -12.66
CA GLU A 665 1.50 -0.53 -12.24
C GLU A 665 0.50 -1.58 -12.76
N ARG A 666 -0.64 -1.70 -12.09
CA ARG A 666 -1.53 -2.86 -12.17
C ARG A 666 -2.46 -2.96 -13.39
N ARG A 667 -2.61 -1.93 -14.22
CA ARG A 667 -3.42 -2.04 -15.44
C ARG A 667 -2.87 -3.10 -16.40
N ARG A 668 -1.57 -3.36 -16.38
CA ARG A 668 -0.90 -4.39 -17.21
C ARG A 668 -1.15 -5.82 -16.78
N ASP A 669 -1.89 -6.03 -15.70
CA ASP A 669 -2.41 -7.35 -15.32
C ASP A 669 -3.28 -7.99 -16.40
N ASP A 670 -3.89 -7.19 -17.28
CA ASP A 670 -4.61 -7.67 -18.48
C ASP A 670 -3.69 -8.37 -19.50
N HIS A 671 -2.37 -8.27 -19.33
CA HIS A 671 -1.35 -8.78 -20.26
C HIS A 671 -1.51 -8.23 -21.68
N GLU A 672 -1.99 -7.00 -21.81
CA GLU A 672 -2.09 -6.33 -23.09
C GLU A 672 -0.79 -5.66 -23.51
N ARG A 673 -0.66 -5.35 -24.80
CA ARG A 673 0.52 -4.68 -25.38
C ARG A 673 0.28 -3.20 -25.71
N VAL A 674 -0.96 -2.74 -25.56
CA VAL A 674 -1.41 -1.42 -26.00
C VAL A 674 -0.96 -0.31 -25.06
N ARG A 675 -0.81 0.89 -25.61
CA ARG A 675 -0.51 2.10 -24.84
C ARG A 675 -1.70 2.44 -23.94
N ARG A 676 -1.43 2.85 -22.70
CA ARG A 676 -2.49 3.32 -21.81
C ARG A 676 -2.98 4.70 -22.26
N MET A 677 -4.28 4.93 -22.12
CA MET A 677 -4.93 6.14 -22.62
C MET A 677 -4.54 7.39 -21.81
N ASN A 678 -4.34 7.21 -20.49
CA ASN A 678 -4.13 8.29 -19.54
C ASN A 678 -3.21 7.82 -18.39
N PRO A 679 -2.74 8.72 -17.50
CA PRO A 679 -1.89 8.37 -16.37
C PRO A 679 -2.65 7.86 -15.13
N GLU A 680 -3.88 7.36 -15.27
CA GLU A 680 -4.66 6.71 -14.19
C GLU A 680 -4.07 5.34 -13.83
N VAL A 681 -2.88 5.32 -13.23
CA VAL A 681 -2.16 4.12 -12.81
C VAL A 681 -2.75 3.50 -11.54
N TRP A 682 -2.61 2.18 -11.40
CA TRP A 682 -3.20 1.43 -10.29
C TRP A 682 -2.14 0.87 -9.33
N ALA A 683 -2.31 1.13 -8.04
CA ALA A 683 -1.49 0.56 -6.97
C ALA A 683 -1.93 -0.89 -6.61
N PRO A 684 -1.07 -1.73 -6.00
CA PRO A 684 0.28 -1.42 -5.51
C PRO A 684 1.28 -1.25 -6.65
N PHE A 685 2.28 -0.37 -6.44
CA PHE A 685 3.35 -0.16 -7.42
C PHE A 685 4.51 -1.11 -7.15
N TYR A 686 5.02 -1.74 -8.21
CA TYR A 686 6.22 -2.57 -8.18
C TYR A 686 7.38 -1.75 -8.71
N GLU A 687 8.04 -1.07 -7.78
CA GLU A 687 9.05 -0.07 -8.09
C GLU A 687 10.17 -0.65 -8.95
N GLN A 688 10.53 0.11 -9.97
CA GLN A 688 11.61 -0.23 -10.89
C GLN A 688 12.93 0.35 -10.37
N PRO A 689 14.08 -0.25 -10.72
CA PRO A 689 15.39 0.20 -10.25
C PRO A 689 15.83 1.55 -10.84
N PHE A 690 15.19 2.01 -11.91
CA PHE A 690 15.50 3.25 -12.62
C PHE A 690 14.53 4.38 -12.21
N ALA A 691 15.05 5.60 -12.15
CA ALA A 691 14.24 6.77 -11.85
C ALA A 691 13.46 7.23 -13.09
N ARG A 692 12.27 7.78 -12.84
CA ARG A 692 11.52 8.58 -13.82
C ARG A 692 12.27 9.89 -14.09
N SER A 693 12.27 10.34 -15.34
CA SER A 693 13.06 11.49 -15.79
C SER A 693 12.33 12.83 -15.66
N GLY A 694 11.02 12.80 -15.44
CA GLY A 694 10.13 13.97 -15.57
C GLY A 694 9.86 14.37 -17.02
N GLN A 695 10.49 13.71 -18.01
CA GLN A 695 10.45 14.08 -19.43
C GLN A 695 9.66 13.09 -20.29
N GLY A 696 8.93 13.62 -21.27
CA GLY A 696 8.12 12.83 -22.20
C GLY A 696 7.02 12.02 -21.51
N ALA A 697 6.38 11.14 -22.28
CA ALA A 697 5.41 10.17 -21.78
C ALA A 697 5.83 8.75 -22.20
N ALA A 698 5.86 7.84 -21.24
CA ALA A 698 6.07 6.42 -21.44
C ALA A 698 4.76 5.72 -21.86
N TRP A 699 4.80 4.41 -22.04
CA TRP A 699 3.66 3.62 -22.51
C TRP A 699 2.47 3.58 -21.53
N ASP A 700 2.73 3.89 -20.26
CA ASP A 700 1.76 4.03 -19.18
C ASP A 700 1.27 5.48 -18.95
N GLN A 701 1.77 6.44 -19.74
CA GLN A 701 1.50 7.89 -19.69
C GLN A 701 2.14 8.66 -18.52
N LEU A 702 2.93 8.00 -17.67
CA LEU A 702 3.84 8.70 -16.75
C LEU A 702 5.12 9.11 -17.50
N SER A 703 6.02 9.90 -16.90
CA SER A 703 7.26 10.28 -17.59
C SER A 703 8.15 9.08 -17.94
N LYS A 704 9.03 9.25 -18.95
CA LYS A 704 9.99 8.21 -19.32
C LYS A 704 11.02 7.97 -18.23
N TYR A 705 11.59 6.77 -18.15
CA TYR A 705 12.74 6.47 -17.32
C TYR A 705 14.03 7.10 -17.86
N ASP A 706 14.98 7.36 -16.98
CA ASP A 706 16.38 7.59 -17.32
C ASP A 706 17.21 6.43 -16.76
N LEU A 707 17.68 5.55 -17.64
CA LEU A 707 18.45 4.35 -17.28
C LEU A 707 19.84 4.67 -16.71
N THR A 708 20.27 5.94 -16.72
CA THR A 708 21.49 6.42 -16.04
C THR A 708 21.22 6.98 -14.65
N LYS A 709 19.95 7.09 -14.25
CA LYS A 709 19.52 7.54 -12.92
C LYS A 709 18.75 6.44 -12.21
N TYR A 710 19.03 6.27 -10.93
CA TYR A 710 18.49 5.16 -10.15
C TYR A 710 17.44 5.61 -9.17
N ASN A 711 16.43 4.77 -8.94
CA ASN A 711 15.33 5.06 -8.01
C ASN A 711 15.84 4.97 -6.55
N PRO A 712 16.00 6.11 -5.84
CA PRO A 712 16.62 6.09 -4.51
C PRO A 712 15.79 5.30 -3.50
N TRP A 713 14.47 5.28 -3.64
CA TRP A 713 13.59 4.51 -2.76
C TRP A 713 13.85 3.01 -2.94
N TYR A 714 13.84 2.49 -4.17
CA TYR A 714 14.06 1.07 -4.48
C TYR A 714 15.39 0.56 -3.88
N TRP A 715 16.48 1.30 -4.11
CA TRP A 715 17.82 0.88 -3.69
C TRP A 715 18.05 1.01 -2.18
N SER A 716 17.61 2.12 -1.57
CA SER A 716 17.63 2.31 -0.12
C SER A 716 16.83 1.22 0.58
N ARG A 717 15.66 0.88 0.05
CA ARG A 717 14.76 -0.14 0.57
C ARG A 717 15.39 -1.53 0.62
N LEU A 718 16.04 -1.96 -0.47
CA LEU A 718 16.75 -3.23 -0.51
C LEU A 718 17.95 -3.25 0.43
N ARG A 719 18.68 -2.13 0.53
CA ARG A 719 19.82 -2.02 1.46
C ARG A 719 19.38 -2.10 2.92
N GLN A 720 18.30 -1.42 3.29
CA GLN A 720 17.68 -1.52 4.62
C GLN A 720 17.30 -2.97 4.94
N PHE A 721 16.68 -3.68 3.99
CA PHE A 721 16.36 -5.09 4.16
C PHE A 721 17.63 -5.93 4.35
N ALA A 722 18.66 -5.75 3.51
CA ALA A 722 19.90 -6.51 3.60
C ALA A 722 20.60 -6.32 4.96
N VAL A 723 20.67 -5.07 5.46
CA VAL A 723 21.25 -4.77 6.78
C VAL A 723 20.47 -5.45 7.90
N LEU A 724 19.14 -5.37 7.87
CA LEU A 724 18.29 -5.98 8.90
C LEU A 724 18.32 -7.52 8.83
N ALA A 725 18.31 -8.08 7.62
CA ALA A 725 18.46 -9.50 7.36
C ALA A 725 19.78 -10.03 7.94
N ALA A 726 20.88 -9.28 7.78
CA ALA A 726 22.19 -9.67 8.29
C ALA A 726 22.19 -9.86 9.82
N GLN A 727 21.51 -8.96 10.54
CA GLN A 727 21.39 -9.01 12.00
C GLN A 727 20.66 -10.27 12.51
N ASN A 728 19.88 -10.91 11.64
CA ASN A 728 19.05 -12.08 11.95
C ASN A 728 19.52 -13.36 11.25
N GLY A 729 20.72 -13.35 10.64
CA GLY A 729 21.25 -14.53 9.95
C GLY A 729 20.50 -14.88 8.66
N LEU A 730 19.99 -13.86 7.97
CA LEU A 730 19.23 -13.99 6.73
C LEU A 730 20.01 -13.44 5.54
N VAL A 731 19.70 -13.97 4.36
CA VAL A 731 20.38 -13.69 3.08
C VAL A 731 19.42 -13.01 2.10
N LEU A 732 19.92 -12.06 1.32
CA LEU A 732 19.24 -11.54 0.14
C LEU A 732 19.86 -12.17 -1.11
N PHE A 733 19.08 -12.88 -1.90
CA PHE A 733 19.45 -13.19 -3.28
C PHE A 733 18.98 -12.04 -4.15
N HIS A 734 19.93 -11.29 -4.70
CA HIS A 734 19.66 -10.15 -5.55
C HIS A 734 19.83 -10.53 -7.01
N GLN A 735 18.71 -10.66 -7.73
CA GLN A 735 18.70 -10.94 -9.16
C GLN A 735 18.88 -9.61 -9.92
N ASN A 736 20.04 -9.39 -10.52
CA ASN A 736 20.34 -8.12 -11.18
C ASN A 736 19.37 -7.86 -12.34
N TYR A 737 19.08 -8.89 -13.14
CA TYR A 737 18.13 -8.82 -14.24
C TYR A 737 16.92 -9.74 -14.02
N PHE A 738 15.90 -9.56 -14.86
CA PHE A 738 14.76 -10.47 -14.94
C PHE A 738 14.47 -10.85 -16.40
N GLN A 739 15.03 -11.99 -16.84
CA GLN A 739 15.01 -12.40 -18.25
C GLN A 739 13.59 -12.62 -18.78
N HIS A 740 12.64 -12.94 -17.90
CA HIS A 740 11.24 -13.11 -18.27
C HIS A 740 10.63 -11.90 -18.99
N ASN A 741 11.20 -10.70 -18.81
CA ASN A 741 10.75 -9.47 -19.48
C ASN A 741 11.10 -9.38 -20.97
N ILE A 742 12.14 -10.09 -21.41
CA ILE A 742 12.68 -10.01 -22.76
C ILE A 742 12.37 -11.24 -23.61
N LEU A 743 11.74 -12.25 -22.99
CA LEU A 743 11.25 -13.45 -23.62
C LEU A 743 9.76 -13.60 -23.34
N GLU A 744 9.10 -14.51 -24.06
CA GLU A 744 7.79 -15.02 -23.71
C GLU A 744 6.56 -14.16 -24.03
N ALA A 745 6.33 -12.99 -23.46
CA ALA A 745 5.08 -12.25 -23.69
C ALA A 745 5.32 -10.76 -23.91
N GLY A 746 4.67 -10.22 -24.95
CA GLY A 746 4.85 -8.82 -25.34
C GLY A 746 4.48 -7.82 -24.25
N ALA A 747 3.52 -8.16 -23.38
CA ALA A 747 3.13 -7.32 -22.25
C ALA A 747 4.27 -7.06 -21.27
N HIS A 748 5.18 -8.03 -21.09
CA HIS A 748 6.32 -7.88 -20.17
C HIS A 748 7.34 -6.85 -20.70
N TRP A 749 7.43 -6.72 -22.03
CA TRP A 749 8.29 -5.74 -22.68
C TRP A 749 7.60 -4.38 -22.90
N ALA A 750 6.26 -4.36 -23.00
CA ALA A 750 5.49 -3.17 -23.35
C ALA A 750 5.80 -1.97 -22.44
N ASP A 751 5.89 -2.22 -21.13
CA ASP A 751 6.15 -1.21 -20.09
C ASP A 751 7.59 -1.30 -19.53
N SER A 752 8.46 -2.13 -20.12
CA SER A 752 9.85 -2.30 -19.67
C SER A 752 10.59 -0.97 -19.72
N PRO A 753 11.35 -0.59 -18.67
CA PRO A 753 12.20 0.60 -18.69
C PRO A 753 13.23 0.57 -19.83
N TRP A 754 13.68 -0.61 -20.25
CA TRP A 754 14.69 -0.78 -21.31
C TRP A 754 14.15 -0.54 -22.72
N ARG A 755 12.83 -0.44 -22.90
CA ARG A 755 12.21 -0.18 -24.19
C ARG A 755 12.38 1.31 -24.60
N PRO A 756 12.78 1.64 -25.84
CA PRO A 756 12.98 3.02 -26.30
C PRO A 756 11.76 3.94 -26.11
N ALA A 757 10.54 3.40 -26.23
CA ALA A 757 9.32 4.17 -25.95
C ALA A 757 9.22 4.64 -24.48
N ASN A 758 9.91 3.97 -23.55
CA ASN A 758 9.79 4.18 -22.11
C ASN A 758 11.02 4.84 -21.48
N ASN A 759 12.10 5.09 -22.22
CA ASN A 759 13.29 5.76 -21.71
C ASN A 759 13.83 6.88 -22.61
N VAL A 760 14.77 7.66 -22.08
CA VAL A 760 15.44 8.78 -22.77
C VAL A 760 16.85 8.43 -23.27
N ASN A 761 17.27 7.17 -23.19
CA ASN A 761 18.67 6.75 -23.31
C ASN A 761 19.03 6.14 -24.67
N GLU A 762 18.15 6.25 -25.67
CA GLU A 762 18.42 5.83 -27.06
C GLU A 762 18.93 4.37 -27.17
N THR A 763 18.27 3.43 -26.49
CA THR A 763 18.68 2.02 -26.39
C THR A 763 18.68 1.23 -27.71
N ASP A 764 18.14 1.81 -28.79
CA ASP A 764 18.09 1.25 -30.16
C ASP A 764 17.52 -0.19 -30.26
N PHE A 765 16.56 -0.53 -29.40
CA PHE A 765 15.74 -1.72 -29.62
C PHE A 765 14.70 -1.42 -30.72
N PRO A 766 14.26 -2.43 -31.50
CA PRO A 766 13.30 -2.18 -32.58
C PRO A 766 11.96 -1.60 -32.08
N GLU A 767 11.46 -0.57 -32.78
CA GLU A 767 10.15 0.03 -32.59
C GLU A 767 9.38 0.11 -33.93
N PRO A 768 8.06 -0.18 -33.96
CA PRO A 768 7.28 -0.79 -32.87
C PRO A 768 7.86 -2.16 -32.47
N PRO A 769 7.63 -2.65 -31.22
CA PRO A 769 8.27 -3.87 -30.77
C PRO A 769 7.87 -5.06 -31.66
N PRO A 770 8.81 -5.95 -32.00
CA PRO A 770 8.58 -7.02 -32.97
C PRO A 770 7.84 -8.19 -32.31
N TYR A 771 6.56 -7.98 -31.97
CA TYR A 771 5.74 -9.00 -31.33
C TYR A 771 5.48 -10.18 -32.28
N ALA A 772 6.11 -11.32 -32.02
CA ALA A 772 5.92 -12.54 -32.79
C ALA A 772 4.47 -13.03 -32.64
N GLY A 773 3.79 -13.15 -33.79
CA GLY A 773 2.36 -13.46 -33.86
C GLY A 773 1.48 -12.45 -33.12
N ASP A 774 1.92 -11.20 -33.02
CA ASP A 774 1.30 -10.14 -32.21
C ASP A 774 0.97 -10.63 -30.79
N LYS A 775 1.90 -11.33 -30.12
CA LYS A 775 1.68 -11.80 -28.74
C LYS A 775 2.97 -11.99 -27.97
N ARG A 776 3.94 -12.64 -28.60
CA ARG A 776 5.18 -13.10 -27.97
C ARG A 776 6.30 -12.09 -28.22
N ILE A 777 7.29 -12.03 -27.36
CA ILE A 777 8.49 -11.20 -27.55
C ILE A 777 9.74 -12.06 -27.44
N PHE A 778 10.75 -11.76 -28.26
CA PHE A 778 12.04 -12.43 -28.30
C PHE A 778 13.12 -11.38 -28.55
N LEU A 779 13.65 -10.81 -27.48
CA LEU A 779 14.67 -9.74 -27.54
C LEU A 779 15.99 -10.12 -26.89
N ALA A 780 16.16 -11.37 -26.45
CA ALA A 780 17.35 -11.77 -25.70
C ALA A 780 18.66 -11.58 -26.47
N GLU A 781 18.69 -11.84 -27.78
CA GLU A 781 19.89 -11.61 -28.58
C GLU A 781 20.28 -10.14 -28.63
N GLN A 782 19.31 -9.24 -28.85
CA GLN A 782 19.54 -7.79 -28.87
C GLN A 782 19.86 -7.24 -27.48
N PHE A 783 19.23 -7.76 -26.44
CA PHE A 783 19.41 -7.30 -25.07
C PHE A 783 20.78 -7.70 -24.52
N TYR A 784 21.25 -8.90 -24.85
CA TYR A 784 22.56 -9.39 -24.44
C TYR A 784 23.69 -9.06 -25.42
N ASP A 785 23.43 -8.24 -26.45
CA ASP A 785 24.44 -7.76 -27.38
C ASP A 785 25.31 -6.65 -26.75
N ILE A 786 26.51 -7.03 -26.34
CA ILE A 786 27.52 -6.15 -25.75
C ILE A 786 28.38 -5.42 -26.78
N ALA A 787 28.22 -5.69 -28.08
CA ALA A 787 28.92 -4.94 -29.12
C ALA A 787 28.27 -3.57 -29.38
N HIS A 788 26.99 -3.41 -29.02
CA HIS A 788 26.30 -2.14 -29.12
C HIS A 788 26.80 -1.15 -28.05
N PRO A 789 27.41 0.00 -28.43
CA PRO A 789 28.12 0.86 -27.49
C PRO A 789 27.22 1.41 -26.38
N VAL A 790 26.03 1.92 -26.71
CA VAL A 790 25.12 2.48 -25.69
C VAL A 790 24.63 1.43 -24.70
N ARG A 791 24.06 0.31 -25.18
CA ARG A 791 23.57 -0.79 -24.33
C ARG A 791 24.68 -1.37 -23.45
N ARG A 792 25.88 -1.56 -24.00
CA ARG A 792 27.03 -2.06 -23.25
C ARG A 792 27.34 -1.18 -22.04
N GLU A 793 27.33 0.14 -22.21
CA GLU A 793 27.60 1.10 -21.14
C GLU A 793 26.47 1.14 -20.10
N LEU A 794 25.21 1.06 -20.55
CA LEU A 794 24.06 0.96 -19.65
C LEU A 794 24.09 -0.32 -18.81
N HIS A 795 24.40 -1.48 -19.42
CA HIS A 795 24.58 -2.73 -18.67
C HIS A 795 25.72 -2.61 -17.67
N ARG A 796 26.88 -2.07 -18.08
CA ARG A 796 28.02 -1.88 -17.18
C ARG A 796 27.65 -1.00 -15.99
N ALA A 797 27.02 0.14 -16.23
CA ALA A 797 26.59 1.05 -15.17
C ALA A 797 25.59 0.40 -14.22
N TYR A 798 24.59 -0.30 -14.75
CA TYR A 798 23.57 -0.97 -13.96
C TYR A 798 24.13 -2.13 -13.13
N ILE A 799 25.05 -2.93 -13.67
CA ILE A 799 25.75 -3.98 -12.93
C ILE A 799 26.51 -3.37 -11.75
N ARG A 800 27.24 -2.27 -11.98
CA ARG A 800 27.98 -1.58 -10.91
C ARG A 800 27.03 -1.02 -9.85
N GLN A 801 25.91 -0.43 -10.23
CA GLN A 801 24.88 0.00 -9.27
C GLN A 801 24.37 -1.16 -8.40
N CYS A 802 24.17 -2.35 -8.98
CA CYS A 802 23.78 -3.54 -8.23
C CYS A 802 24.84 -3.92 -7.18
N LEU A 803 26.13 -3.65 -7.42
CA LEU A 803 27.22 -3.92 -6.49
C LEU A 803 27.38 -2.79 -5.46
N ASP A 804 27.42 -1.54 -5.93
CA ASP A 804 27.63 -0.32 -5.13
C ASP A 804 26.59 -0.19 -4.01
N ASN A 805 25.33 -0.53 -4.27
CA ASN A 805 24.26 -0.43 -3.26
C ASN A 805 24.48 -1.32 -2.03
N PHE A 806 25.22 -2.43 -2.18
CA PHE A 806 25.39 -3.46 -1.16
C PHE A 806 26.82 -3.55 -0.61
N VAL A 807 27.64 -2.52 -0.84
CA VAL A 807 28.94 -2.39 -0.17
C VAL A 807 28.75 -2.48 1.35
N GLY A 808 29.47 -3.42 1.97
CA GLY A 808 29.41 -3.67 3.41
C GLY A 808 28.27 -4.59 3.90
N THR A 809 27.47 -5.18 2.99
CA THR A 809 26.45 -6.18 3.33
C THR A 809 26.81 -7.55 2.76
N PRO A 810 27.69 -8.34 3.42
CA PRO A 810 28.20 -9.60 2.89
C PRO A 810 27.14 -10.71 2.82
N ASN A 811 25.96 -10.52 3.40
CA ASN A 811 24.81 -11.43 3.30
C ASN A 811 23.96 -11.20 2.04
N VAL A 812 24.46 -10.44 1.06
CA VAL A 812 23.84 -10.27 -0.25
C VAL A 812 24.60 -11.13 -1.25
N ILE A 813 23.89 -12.03 -1.92
CA ILE A 813 24.44 -12.86 -3.00
C ILE A 813 23.90 -12.31 -4.32
N GLN A 814 24.81 -11.93 -5.21
CA GLN A 814 24.51 -11.34 -6.51
C GLN A 814 24.31 -12.45 -7.54
N PHE A 815 23.15 -12.45 -8.19
CA PHE A 815 22.81 -13.34 -9.29
C PHE A 815 22.68 -12.53 -10.57
N ILE A 816 23.07 -13.12 -11.70
CA ILE A 816 22.94 -12.45 -12.99
C ILE A 816 21.47 -12.12 -13.32
N SER A 817 20.55 -13.09 -13.25
CA SER A 817 19.16 -12.86 -13.62
C SER A 817 18.22 -13.95 -13.12
N ALA A 818 17.02 -13.53 -12.71
CA ALA A 818 15.90 -14.45 -12.57
C ALA A 818 15.53 -15.03 -13.94
N GLU A 819 15.41 -16.35 -14.00
CA GLU A 819 15.18 -17.13 -15.22
C GLU A 819 16.27 -17.04 -16.29
N TYR A 820 17.55 -16.89 -15.93
CA TYR A 820 18.66 -16.81 -16.89
C TYR A 820 18.90 -18.12 -17.68
N THR A 821 18.56 -18.11 -18.96
CA THR A 821 18.96 -19.09 -19.99
C THR A 821 19.67 -18.39 -21.16
N GLY A 822 20.24 -17.22 -20.88
CA GLY A 822 20.93 -16.36 -21.84
C GLY A 822 22.28 -16.95 -22.28
N PRO A 823 23.00 -16.23 -23.17
CA PRO A 823 24.23 -16.71 -23.77
C PRO A 823 25.44 -16.59 -22.83
N LEU A 824 26.49 -17.38 -23.12
CA LEU A 824 27.75 -17.40 -22.38
C LEU A 824 28.44 -16.02 -22.35
N HIS A 825 28.53 -15.35 -23.50
CA HIS A 825 29.31 -14.10 -23.64
C HIS A 825 28.80 -12.97 -22.75
N PHE A 826 27.51 -12.98 -22.39
CA PHE A 826 26.96 -11.98 -21.48
C PHE A 826 27.27 -12.30 -20.01
N VAL A 827 27.39 -13.58 -19.65
CA VAL A 827 27.89 -14.00 -18.32
C VAL A 827 29.36 -13.63 -18.17
N GLU A 828 30.15 -13.85 -19.23
CA GLU A 828 31.54 -13.41 -19.29
C GLU A 828 31.67 -11.90 -19.07
N PHE A 829 30.89 -11.10 -19.81
CA PHE A 829 30.84 -9.66 -19.63
C PHE A 829 30.40 -9.25 -18.22
N TRP A 830 29.38 -9.89 -17.65
CA TRP A 830 28.92 -9.60 -16.29
C TRP A 830 30.02 -9.84 -15.26
N LEU A 831 30.71 -10.98 -15.32
CA LEU A 831 31.82 -11.31 -14.42
C LEU A 831 33.03 -10.37 -14.64
N ASP A 832 33.34 -10.01 -15.88
CA ASP A 832 34.43 -9.08 -16.19
C ASP A 832 34.15 -7.68 -15.62
N VAL A 833 32.88 -7.23 -15.62
CA VAL A 833 32.48 -5.95 -14.99
C VAL A 833 32.54 -6.03 -13.46
N VAL A 834 32.13 -7.15 -12.87
CA VAL A 834 32.25 -7.39 -11.43
C VAL A 834 33.71 -7.36 -11.01
N GLN A 835 34.57 -8.10 -11.70
CA GLN A 835 36.01 -8.12 -11.45
C GLN A 835 36.62 -6.72 -11.52
N ALA A 836 36.34 -5.98 -12.60
CA ALA A 836 36.84 -4.61 -12.74
C ALA A 836 36.35 -3.70 -11.61
N TRP A 837 35.10 -3.85 -11.17
CA TRP A 837 34.58 -3.10 -10.03
C TRP A 837 35.31 -3.44 -8.72
N GLN A 838 35.57 -4.72 -8.44
CA GLN A 838 36.32 -5.15 -7.25
C GLN A 838 37.76 -4.60 -7.27
N GLU A 839 38.43 -4.69 -8.42
CA GLU A 839 39.80 -4.19 -8.61
C GLU A 839 39.89 -2.66 -8.46
N GLU A 840 38.92 -1.92 -9.00
CA GLU A 840 38.91 -0.46 -8.97
C GLU A 840 38.48 0.12 -7.62
N THR A 841 37.55 -0.53 -6.91
CA THR A 841 36.97 -0.01 -5.65
C THR A 841 37.61 -0.61 -4.40
N GLY A 842 38.22 -1.79 -4.50
CA GLY A 842 38.71 -2.56 -3.35
C GLY A 842 37.59 -3.16 -2.49
N HIS A 843 36.35 -3.16 -2.97
CA HIS A 843 35.22 -3.82 -2.33
C HIS A 843 34.98 -5.20 -2.92
N ASP A 844 34.47 -6.11 -2.10
CA ASP A 844 34.09 -7.46 -2.53
C ASP A 844 32.58 -7.63 -2.52
N ALA A 845 32.09 -8.53 -3.37
CA ALA A 845 30.69 -8.96 -3.43
C ALA A 845 30.64 -10.49 -3.52
N THR A 846 29.62 -11.12 -2.95
CA THR A 846 29.43 -12.57 -3.09
C THR A 846 28.69 -12.87 -4.39
N ILE A 847 29.33 -13.61 -5.29
CA ILE A 847 28.86 -13.81 -6.67
C ILE A 847 28.35 -15.24 -6.88
N ALA A 848 27.09 -15.37 -7.32
CA ALA A 848 26.48 -16.64 -7.67
C ALA A 848 26.37 -16.87 -9.18
N LEU A 849 26.90 -17.99 -9.64
CA LEU A 849 26.74 -18.51 -10.99
C LEU A 849 25.49 -19.39 -11.04
N SER A 850 24.38 -18.81 -11.49
CA SER A 850 23.09 -19.50 -11.70
C SER A 850 22.71 -19.45 -13.18
N THR A 851 23.12 -20.44 -13.96
CA THR A 851 22.92 -20.49 -15.42
C THR A 851 22.58 -21.92 -15.89
N THR A 852 22.43 -22.12 -17.20
CA THR A 852 22.34 -23.47 -17.78
C THR A 852 23.67 -24.21 -17.61
N LYS A 853 23.63 -25.55 -17.58
CA LYS A 853 24.82 -26.37 -17.25
C LYS A 853 26.00 -26.11 -18.18
N ASP A 854 25.76 -25.97 -19.48
CA ASP A 854 26.78 -25.70 -20.51
C ASP A 854 27.50 -24.37 -20.26
N VAL A 855 26.75 -23.31 -19.92
CA VAL A 855 27.29 -21.99 -19.59
C VAL A 855 28.02 -22.02 -18.24
N GLN A 856 27.44 -22.69 -17.25
CA GLN A 856 28.05 -22.88 -15.93
C GLN A 856 29.40 -23.59 -16.02
N ASP A 857 29.46 -24.71 -16.73
CA ASP A 857 30.68 -25.51 -16.89
C ASP A 857 31.73 -24.76 -17.72
N ALA A 858 31.33 -23.98 -18.74
CA ALA A 858 32.25 -23.14 -19.51
C ALA A 858 32.91 -22.05 -18.65
N ILE A 859 32.14 -21.33 -17.81
CA ILE A 859 32.69 -20.32 -16.90
C ILE A 859 33.61 -20.94 -15.86
N LEU A 860 33.23 -22.07 -15.27
CA LEU A 860 34.04 -22.74 -14.26
C LEU A 860 35.32 -23.38 -14.83
N ALA A 861 35.40 -23.57 -16.15
CA ALA A 861 36.61 -24.01 -16.84
C ALA A 861 37.56 -22.85 -17.18
N ASP A 862 37.11 -21.60 -17.17
CA ASP A 862 37.94 -20.39 -17.33
C ASP A 862 38.48 -19.96 -15.95
N PRO A 863 39.79 -20.17 -15.64
CA PRO A 863 40.32 -19.90 -14.31
C PRO A 863 40.19 -18.45 -13.87
N LYS A 864 40.20 -17.50 -14.82
CA LYS A 864 40.12 -16.07 -14.50
C LYS A 864 38.72 -15.74 -13.99
N ARG A 865 37.68 -16.18 -14.69
CA ARG A 865 36.29 -15.89 -14.33
C ARG A 865 35.77 -16.80 -13.23
N ALA A 866 36.22 -18.05 -13.17
CA ALA A 866 35.96 -18.94 -12.05
C ALA A 866 36.48 -18.38 -10.72
N ALA A 867 37.54 -17.57 -10.71
CA ALA A 867 38.04 -16.91 -9.50
C ALA A 867 37.10 -15.82 -8.96
N VAL A 868 36.23 -15.25 -9.80
CA VAL A 868 35.22 -14.24 -9.41
C VAL A 868 33.98 -14.91 -8.80
N VAL A 869 33.75 -16.21 -9.04
CA VAL A 869 32.56 -16.94 -8.59
C VAL A 869 32.79 -17.54 -7.19
N ASP A 870 31.97 -17.14 -6.23
CA ASP A 870 31.98 -17.70 -4.86
C ASP A 870 30.99 -18.85 -4.69
N VAL A 871 29.87 -18.77 -5.42
CA VAL A 871 28.72 -19.65 -5.26
C VAL A 871 28.30 -20.24 -6.61
N ILE A 872 28.08 -21.55 -6.65
CA ILE A 872 27.54 -22.27 -7.79
C ILE A 872 26.07 -22.63 -7.48
N ASP A 873 25.11 -22.15 -8.26
CA ASP A 873 23.68 -22.46 -8.04
C ASP A 873 23.13 -23.41 -9.11
N ILE A 874 22.63 -24.54 -8.66
CA ILE A 874 21.98 -25.54 -9.51
C ILE A 874 20.49 -25.20 -9.60
N ARG A 875 20.12 -24.44 -10.62
CA ARG A 875 18.75 -23.93 -10.82
C ARG A 875 18.12 -24.40 -12.13
N TYR A 876 18.79 -24.16 -13.25
CA TYR A 876 18.23 -24.35 -14.60
C TYR A 876 18.58 -25.69 -15.25
N TRP A 877 19.25 -26.57 -14.52
CA TRP A 877 19.56 -27.93 -14.93
C TRP A 877 19.48 -28.85 -13.71
N ARG A 878 19.29 -30.16 -13.92
CA ARG A 878 19.30 -31.17 -12.84
C ARG A 878 19.48 -32.58 -13.38
N TYR A 879 19.89 -33.49 -12.49
CA TYR A 879 19.64 -34.92 -12.68
C TYR A 879 18.21 -35.27 -12.26
N GLY A 880 17.66 -36.34 -12.84
CA GLY A 880 16.49 -37.02 -12.29
C GLY A 880 16.77 -38.50 -12.08
N GLU A 881 15.69 -39.29 -12.03
CA GLU A 881 15.74 -40.74 -11.88
C GLU A 881 16.75 -41.40 -12.85
N ASN A 882 17.50 -42.38 -12.35
CA ASN A 882 18.59 -43.06 -13.07
C ASN A 882 19.68 -42.12 -13.62
N SER A 883 19.91 -40.99 -12.94
CA SER A 883 20.90 -39.97 -13.33
C SER A 883 20.67 -39.39 -14.74
N VAL A 884 19.44 -39.41 -15.25
CA VAL A 884 19.12 -38.75 -16.52
C VAL A 884 19.28 -37.25 -16.36
N LEU A 885 20.11 -36.65 -17.21
CA LEU A 885 20.40 -35.22 -17.18
C LEU A 885 19.34 -34.42 -17.93
N TYR A 886 18.74 -33.45 -17.25
CA TYR A 886 18.02 -32.32 -17.86
C TYR A 886 18.92 -31.09 -17.81
N ALA A 887 19.49 -30.72 -18.97
CA ALA A 887 20.37 -29.57 -19.11
C ALA A 887 20.03 -28.83 -20.41
N PRO A 888 19.07 -27.90 -20.38
CA PRO A 888 18.84 -26.95 -21.47
C PRO A 888 20.14 -26.23 -21.84
N GLU A 889 20.34 -25.93 -23.12
CA GLU A 889 21.47 -25.13 -23.59
C GLU A 889 21.21 -23.64 -23.41
N GLY A 890 22.24 -22.89 -23.01
CA GLY A 890 22.20 -21.44 -22.93
C GLY A 890 22.19 -20.76 -24.30
N GLY A 891 21.71 -19.52 -24.35
CA GLY A 891 21.77 -18.69 -25.56
C GLY A 891 20.84 -19.15 -26.70
N LYS A 892 19.89 -20.06 -26.43
CA LYS A 892 18.88 -20.50 -27.42
C LYS A 892 17.63 -19.62 -27.45
N ASN A 893 17.61 -18.51 -26.70
CA ASN A 893 16.52 -17.54 -26.66
C ASN A 893 15.16 -18.15 -26.25
N LEU A 894 15.18 -19.13 -25.33
CA LEU A 894 13.99 -19.78 -24.78
C LEU A 894 13.95 -19.62 -23.25
N ALA A 895 12.81 -19.21 -22.71
CA ALA A 895 12.61 -19.15 -21.26
C ALA A 895 12.63 -20.57 -20.64
N PRO A 896 12.95 -20.73 -19.34
CA PRO A 896 13.01 -22.04 -18.67
C PRO A 896 11.75 -22.91 -18.92
N ARG A 897 10.57 -22.30 -18.83
CA ARG A 897 9.31 -23.01 -19.09
C ARG A 897 9.13 -23.46 -20.55
N GLN A 898 9.76 -22.78 -21.51
CA GLN A 898 9.71 -23.16 -22.93
C GLN A 898 10.65 -24.36 -23.15
N HIS A 899 11.84 -24.36 -22.56
CA HIS A 899 12.71 -25.53 -22.54
C HIS A 899 12.02 -26.73 -21.89
N ALA A 900 11.36 -26.56 -20.74
CA ALA A 900 10.64 -27.64 -20.06
C ALA A 900 9.48 -28.25 -20.88
N ARG A 901 8.94 -27.53 -21.86
CA ARG A 901 7.92 -28.05 -22.78
C ARG A 901 8.52 -28.88 -23.93
N GLN A 902 9.77 -28.60 -24.32
CA GLN A 902 10.45 -29.30 -25.40
C GLN A 902 11.27 -30.49 -24.91
N MET A 903 11.87 -30.35 -23.74
CA MET A 903 12.69 -31.36 -23.08
C MET A 903 11.89 -31.95 -21.93
N LYS A 904 11.56 -33.24 -22.02
CA LYS A 904 10.84 -33.94 -20.95
C LYS A 904 11.75 -34.02 -19.71
N ALA A 905 11.47 -33.17 -18.72
CA ALA A 905 12.22 -33.20 -17.47
C ALA A 905 12.00 -34.54 -16.74
N PRO A 906 13.07 -35.21 -16.28
CA PRO A 906 12.95 -36.47 -15.55
C PRO A 906 12.32 -36.22 -14.17
N LYS A 907 11.79 -37.30 -13.59
CA LYS A 907 11.23 -37.29 -12.23
C LYS A 907 12.33 -36.93 -11.24
N ARG A 908 12.02 -36.03 -10.32
CA ARG A 908 12.93 -35.61 -9.24
C ARG A 908 13.04 -36.69 -8.16
N THR A 909 14.25 -36.91 -7.66
CA THR A 909 14.52 -37.84 -6.55
C THR A 909 15.58 -37.24 -5.62
N LEU A 910 15.63 -37.73 -4.38
CA LEU A 910 16.58 -37.29 -3.37
C LEU A 910 18.03 -37.57 -3.80
N GLU A 911 18.27 -38.74 -4.38
CA GLU A 911 19.56 -39.22 -4.87
C GLU A 911 20.10 -38.32 -5.99
N ALA A 912 19.22 -37.90 -6.91
CA ALA A 912 19.59 -37.03 -8.01
C ALA A 912 19.97 -35.61 -7.53
N THR A 913 19.29 -35.10 -6.48
CA THR A 913 19.66 -33.84 -5.83
C THR A 913 21.03 -33.96 -5.14
N TYR A 914 21.25 -35.02 -4.36
CA TYR A 914 22.55 -35.30 -3.74
C TYR A 914 23.68 -35.38 -4.77
N GLN A 915 23.47 -36.13 -5.86
CA GLN A 915 24.43 -36.29 -6.96
C GLN A 915 24.82 -34.94 -7.56
N ALA A 916 23.83 -34.10 -7.89
CA ALA A 916 24.06 -32.81 -8.54
C ALA A 916 24.91 -31.88 -7.65
N VAL A 917 24.58 -31.81 -6.36
CA VAL A 917 25.30 -30.94 -5.40
C VAL A 917 26.71 -31.46 -5.18
N ARG A 918 26.86 -32.76 -4.93
CA ARG A 918 28.16 -33.40 -4.67
C ARG A 918 29.12 -33.26 -5.84
N GLU A 919 28.63 -33.39 -7.08
CA GLU A 919 29.45 -33.25 -8.30
C GLU A 919 30.24 -31.93 -8.29
N TYR A 920 29.57 -30.80 -8.03
CA TYR A 920 30.24 -29.50 -8.01
C TYR A 920 31.03 -29.28 -6.74
N ARG A 921 30.55 -29.82 -5.62
CA ARG A 921 31.25 -29.70 -4.34
C ARG A 921 32.61 -30.36 -4.35
N GLU A 922 32.72 -31.55 -4.95
CA GLU A 922 33.99 -32.28 -5.06
C GLU A 922 34.96 -31.63 -6.06
N ARG A 923 34.44 -31.06 -7.15
CA ARG A 923 35.26 -30.39 -8.17
C ARG A 923 35.75 -29.01 -7.74
N TYR A 924 34.95 -28.29 -6.96
CA TYR A 924 35.20 -26.91 -6.53
C TYR A 924 35.02 -26.77 -5.00
N PRO A 925 35.92 -27.38 -4.19
CA PRO A 925 35.76 -27.47 -2.73
C PRO A 925 35.90 -26.13 -1.99
N ASP A 926 36.44 -25.11 -2.66
CA ASP A 926 36.55 -23.73 -2.18
C ASP A 926 35.26 -22.92 -2.37
N LYS A 927 34.35 -23.36 -3.25
CA LYS A 927 33.10 -22.66 -3.58
C LYS A 927 31.91 -23.24 -2.83
N ALA A 928 30.92 -22.41 -2.53
CA ALA A 928 29.64 -22.88 -2.02
C ALA A 928 28.77 -23.40 -3.16
N VAL A 929 27.99 -24.45 -2.89
CA VAL A 929 27.01 -24.99 -3.84
C VAL A 929 25.61 -24.76 -3.29
N LEU A 930 24.75 -24.12 -4.07
CA LEU A 930 23.31 -23.98 -3.81
C LEU A 930 22.52 -24.91 -4.73
N TYR A 931 21.34 -25.31 -4.28
CA TYR A 931 20.38 -26.03 -5.10
C TYR A 931 19.04 -25.29 -5.08
N SER A 932 18.71 -24.63 -6.18
CA SER A 932 17.47 -23.85 -6.34
C SER A 932 16.51 -24.46 -7.37
N SER A 933 16.85 -25.62 -7.97
CA SER A 933 15.97 -26.35 -8.88
C SER A 933 14.80 -27.03 -8.13
N ASP A 934 13.79 -27.53 -8.86
CA ASP A 934 12.61 -28.13 -8.21
C ASP A 934 13.01 -29.24 -7.22
N GLY A 935 12.40 -29.22 -6.04
CA GLY A 935 12.70 -30.18 -4.98
C GLY A 935 13.68 -29.64 -3.92
N TRP A 936 14.22 -28.44 -4.11
CA TRP A 936 15.07 -27.75 -3.12
C TRP A 936 14.45 -27.69 -1.72
N ASP A 937 13.13 -27.58 -1.61
CA ASP A 937 12.39 -27.40 -0.37
C ASP A 937 12.05 -28.71 0.36
N VAL A 938 12.06 -29.84 -0.37
CA VAL A 938 11.70 -31.16 0.17
C VAL A 938 12.90 -32.11 0.30
N PHE A 939 13.98 -31.86 -0.46
CA PHE A 939 15.19 -32.69 -0.47
C PHE A 939 16.35 -32.02 0.28
N GLY A 940 16.05 -31.22 1.32
CA GLY A 940 17.05 -30.46 2.09
C GLY A 940 18.19 -31.33 2.63
N TRP A 941 17.91 -32.52 3.15
CA TRP A 941 18.97 -33.44 3.59
C TRP A 941 19.83 -33.99 2.43
N GLY A 942 19.27 -34.15 1.23
CA GLY A 942 20.05 -34.53 0.04
C GLY A 942 21.02 -33.42 -0.37
N VAL A 943 20.57 -32.17 -0.32
CA VAL A 943 21.43 -30.98 -0.54
C VAL A 943 22.53 -30.93 0.52
N PHE A 944 22.17 -31.06 1.80
CA PHE A 944 23.12 -31.03 2.91
C PHE A 944 24.17 -32.14 2.81
N MET A 945 23.76 -33.39 2.60
CA MET A 945 24.68 -34.52 2.47
C MET A 945 25.57 -34.41 1.23
N GLY A 946 25.10 -33.76 0.17
CA GLY A 946 25.91 -33.43 -1.01
C GLY A 946 26.94 -32.33 -0.76
N GLY A 947 26.92 -31.70 0.41
CA GLY A 947 27.79 -30.60 0.80
C GLY A 947 27.29 -29.22 0.37
N GLY A 948 25.98 -29.07 0.12
CA GLY A 948 25.36 -27.84 -0.37
C GLY A 948 24.88 -26.90 0.75
N SER A 949 25.14 -25.62 0.57
CA SER A 949 24.78 -24.54 1.50
C SER A 949 23.30 -24.15 1.41
N LEU A 950 22.78 -23.51 2.47
CA LEU A 950 21.38 -23.06 2.58
C LEU A 950 20.35 -24.17 2.34
N ALA A 951 20.70 -25.41 2.72
CA ALA A 951 19.78 -26.55 2.65
C ALA A 951 18.51 -26.27 3.48
N ALA A 952 17.35 -26.64 2.94
CA ALA A 952 16.05 -26.50 3.61
C ALA A 952 15.86 -27.56 4.72
N LEU A 953 16.68 -27.50 5.77
CA LEU A 953 16.59 -28.37 6.93
C LEU A 953 15.51 -27.88 7.93
N PRO A 954 14.96 -28.77 8.77
CA PRO A 954 14.04 -28.38 9.85
C PRO A 954 14.65 -27.32 10.78
N ALA A 955 13.83 -26.39 11.28
CA ALA A 955 14.27 -25.31 12.18
C ALA A 955 14.89 -25.82 13.49
N THR A 956 14.49 -27.01 13.90
CA THR A 956 14.95 -27.73 15.10
C THR A 956 16.23 -28.53 14.89
N THR A 957 16.85 -28.43 13.71
CA THR A 957 18.13 -29.09 13.43
C THR A 957 19.19 -28.64 14.43
N ASN A 958 19.89 -29.60 15.02
CA ASN A 958 20.80 -29.36 16.12
C ASN A 958 21.95 -28.38 15.76
N ALA A 959 22.13 -27.33 16.56
CA ALA A 959 23.13 -26.29 16.29
C ALA A 959 24.59 -26.80 16.32
N GLU A 960 24.93 -27.72 17.24
CA GLU A 960 26.27 -28.33 17.28
C GLU A 960 26.55 -29.18 16.03
N LEU A 961 25.52 -29.83 15.46
CA LEU A 961 25.65 -30.53 14.17
C LEU A 961 25.94 -29.54 13.05
N LEU A 962 25.21 -28.43 12.99
CA LEU A 962 25.43 -27.39 11.97
C LEU A 962 26.80 -26.73 12.10
N GLN A 963 27.29 -26.55 13.32
CA GLN A 963 28.66 -26.06 13.57
C GLN A 963 29.71 -27.08 13.12
N HIS A 964 29.52 -28.35 13.48
CA HIS A 964 30.43 -29.43 13.13
C HIS A 964 30.50 -29.66 11.61
N ALA A 965 29.34 -29.65 10.95
CA ALA A 965 29.21 -29.89 9.52
C ALA A 965 29.95 -28.86 8.65
N ALA A 966 30.16 -27.63 9.15
CA ALA A 966 30.97 -26.60 8.46
C ALA A 966 32.45 -27.03 8.26
N GLY A 967 32.93 -28.03 9.00
CA GLY A 967 34.26 -28.63 8.84
C GLY A 967 34.30 -29.91 8.02
N LEU A 968 33.17 -30.38 7.49
CA LEU A 968 33.06 -31.65 6.78
C LEU A 968 32.99 -31.45 5.26
N GLN A 969 33.45 -32.46 4.52
CA GLN A 969 33.37 -32.54 3.06
C GLN A 969 32.63 -33.81 2.64
N PRO A 970 31.94 -33.84 1.49
CA PRO A 970 31.36 -35.07 0.96
C PRO A 970 32.42 -36.17 0.80
N LEU A 971 32.04 -37.40 1.18
CA LEU A 971 32.88 -38.58 1.05
C LEU A 971 32.12 -39.66 0.28
N ALA A 972 32.72 -40.13 -0.81
CA ALA A 972 32.26 -41.29 -1.55
C ALA A 972 32.32 -42.54 -0.67
N LEU A 973 31.19 -43.21 -0.45
CA LEU A 973 31.14 -44.52 0.18
C LEU A 973 31.04 -45.62 -0.88
N PRO A 974 31.58 -46.84 -0.64
CA PRO A 974 31.43 -47.97 -1.55
C PRO A 974 29.99 -48.43 -1.72
N ASN A 975 29.15 -48.23 -0.69
CA ASN A 975 27.74 -48.54 -0.71
C ASN A 975 26.96 -47.35 -1.34
N PRO A 976 26.28 -47.53 -2.49
CA PRO A 976 25.50 -46.46 -3.11
C PRO A 976 24.29 -46.04 -2.25
N ASP A 977 23.84 -46.90 -1.34
CA ASP A 977 22.73 -46.67 -0.42
C ASP A 977 23.15 -45.97 0.88
N ALA A 978 24.36 -45.40 0.91
CA ALA A 978 24.86 -44.61 2.02
C ALA A 978 25.60 -43.36 1.54
N TRP A 979 25.32 -42.21 2.16
CA TRP A 979 26.03 -40.96 1.93
C TRP A 979 26.76 -40.52 3.19
N ALA A 980 27.91 -39.86 3.01
CA ALA A 980 28.67 -39.33 4.13
C ALA A 980 29.22 -37.93 3.85
N LEU A 981 29.18 -37.09 4.87
CA LEU A 981 30.08 -35.96 5.04
C LEU A 981 31.15 -36.37 6.06
N ALA A 982 32.41 -36.04 5.82
CA ALA A 982 33.51 -36.45 6.69
C ALA A 982 34.60 -35.39 6.82
N ASN A 983 35.23 -35.38 8.00
CA ASN A 983 36.60 -34.93 8.16
C ASN A 983 37.44 -36.19 8.39
N ALA A 984 37.88 -36.79 7.28
CA ALA A 984 38.62 -38.05 7.29
C ALA A 984 39.95 -37.97 8.06
N GLN A 985 40.50 -36.77 8.29
CA GLN A 985 41.74 -36.59 9.07
C GLN A 985 41.48 -36.66 10.58
N GLN A 986 40.27 -36.31 11.02
CA GLN A 986 39.87 -36.29 12.42
C GLN A 986 38.98 -37.48 12.82
N GLY A 987 38.51 -38.26 11.84
CA GLY A 987 37.67 -39.44 12.06
C GLY A 987 36.23 -39.08 12.38
N GLU A 988 35.77 -37.93 11.90
CA GLU A 988 34.45 -37.38 12.18
C GLU A 988 33.57 -37.47 10.95
N TYR A 989 32.31 -37.86 11.15
CA TYR A 989 31.40 -38.21 10.07
C TYR A 989 29.96 -37.77 10.37
N VAL A 990 29.22 -37.42 9.33
CA VAL A 990 27.75 -37.44 9.31
C VAL A 990 27.37 -38.40 8.20
N VAL A 991 26.57 -39.42 8.51
CA VAL A 991 26.32 -40.56 7.63
C VAL A 991 24.84 -40.83 7.58
N TRP A 992 24.30 -40.93 6.37
CA TRP A 992 22.92 -41.33 6.16
C TRP A 992 22.91 -42.64 5.36
N ASN A 993 22.42 -43.71 5.97
CA ASN A 993 22.41 -45.07 5.40
C ASN A 993 20.98 -45.62 5.43
N TRP A 994 20.46 -45.99 4.27
CA TRP A 994 19.17 -46.68 4.11
C TRP A 994 19.33 -48.14 3.71
N ALA A 995 20.56 -48.64 3.60
CA ALA A 995 20.81 -50.06 3.38
C ALA A 995 20.45 -50.88 4.62
N SER A 996 20.00 -52.12 4.38
CA SER A 996 19.80 -53.13 5.43
C SER A 996 21.11 -53.64 6.05
N GLU A 997 22.26 -53.39 5.40
CA GLU A 997 23.56 -53.82 5.89
C GLU A 997 24.23 -52.77 6.80
N PRO A 998 24.91 -53.20 7.88
CA PRO A 998 25.67 -52.29 8.74
C PRO A 998 26.81 -51.61 7.99
N LEU A 999 26.85 -50.27 8.02
CA LEU A 999 27.94 -49.51 7.38
C LEU A 999 29.22 -49.56 8.23
N SER A 1000 30.37 -49.74 7.59
CA SER A 1000 31.68 -49.67 8.24
C SER A 1000 32.41 -48.37 7.89
N LEU A 1001 33.02 -47.74 8.90
CA LEU A 1001 33.86 -46.55 8.78
C LEU A 1001 35.33 -46.93 8.96
N ASP A 1002 36.20 -46.38 8.10
CA ASP A 1002 37.65 -46.56 8.23
C ASP A 1002 38.23 -45.56 9.25
N LEU A 1003 38.54 -46.06 10.44
CA LEU A 1003 39.21 -45.33 11.51
C LEU A 1003 40.58 -45.92 11.85
N GLN A 1004 41.18 -46.73 10.97
CA GLN A 1004 42.44 -47.45 11.27
C GLN A 1004 43.58 -46.50 11.65
N ALA A 1005 43.69 -45.38 10.96
CA ALA A 1005 44.74 -44.39 11.17
C ALA A 1005 44.48 -43.46 12.37
N ILE A 1006 43.29 -43.51 12.99
CA ILE A 1006 42.84 -42.49 13.95
C ILE A 1006 42.54 -43.14 15.30
N LYS A 1007 43.37 -42.81 16.30
CA LYS A 1007 43.19 -43.31 17.68
C LYS A 1007 42.30 -42.36 18.49
N GLY A 1008 41.37 -42.92 19.24
CA GLY A 1008 40.50 -42.16 20.14
C GLY A 1008 39.16 -42.84 20.38
N ASN A 1009 38.36 -42.23 21.26
CA ASN A 1009 36.96 -42.61 21.44
C ASN A 1009 36.09 -41.62 20.67
N PHE A 1010 35.03 -42.12 20.06
CA PHE A 1010 34.06 -41.31 19.32
C PHE A 1010 32.66 -41.57 19.88
N ARG A 1011 31.84 -40.54 19.80
CA ARG A 1011 30.42 -40.60 20.14
C ARG A 1011 29.61 -40.70 18.85
N VAL A 1012 28.61 -41.56 18.83
CA VAL A 1012 27.63 -41.65 17.74
C VAL A 1012 26.30 -41.14 18.27
N ARG A 1013 25.86 -40.00 17.78
CA ARG A 1013 24.51 -39.46 17.99
C ARG A 1013 23.66 -39.78 16.76
N TRP A 1014 22.35 -39.87 16.90
CA TRP A 1014 21.44 -40.13 15.79
C TRP A 1014 20.52 -38.94 15.58
N ILE A 1015 20.30 -38.54 14.33
CA ILE A 1015 19.40 -37.45 13.97
C ILE A 1015 18.18 -38.04 13.26
N ASN A 1016 16.99 -37.61 13.66
CA ASN A 1016 15.77 -37.90 12.92
C ASN A 1016 15.67 -36.91 11.73
N PRO A 1017 15.72 -37.36 10.47
CA PRO A 1017 15.65 -36.44 9.34
C PRO A 1017 14.31 -35.72 9.22
N ALA A 1018 13.23 -36.24 9.81
CA ALA A 1018 11.91 -35.62 9.73
C ALA A 1018 11.82 -34.29 10.50
N ASP A 1019 12.53 -34.17 11.63
CA ASP A 1019 12.49 -33.01 12.53
C ASP A 1019 13.87 -32.41 12.84
N GLY A 1020 14.96 -33.04 12.42
CA GLY A 1020 16.34 -32.59 12.67
C GLY A 1020 16.81 -32.75 14.12
N CYS A 1021 16.02 -33.34 15.00
CA CYS A 1021 16.35 -33.51 16.41
C CYS A 1021 17.32 -34.67 16.63
N VAL A 1022 18.16 -34.53 17.66
CA VAL A 1022 19.00 -35.63 18.16
C VAL A 1022 18.13 -36.62 18.92
N LEU A 1023 18.18 -37.89 18.53
CA LEU A 1023 17.51 -39.00 19.22
C LEU A 1023 18.22 -39.32 20.54
N PRO A 1024 17.49 -39.79 21.58
CA PRO A 1024 18.06 -40.04 22.91
C PRO A 1024 19.14 -41.12 22.96
N GLN A 1025 19.12 -42.07 22.02
CA GLN A 1025 20.07 -43.17 21.98
C GLN A 1025 21.44 -42.66 21.48
N GLU A 1026 22.49 -42.88 22.27
CA GLU A 1026 23.87 -42.61 21.87
C GLU A 1026 24.68 -43.92 21.78
N GLY A 1027 25.50 -44.03 20.74
CA GLY A 1027 26.51 -45.07 20.58
C GLY A 1027 27.91 -44.57 20.94
N LYS A 1028 28.84 -45.52 21.10
CA LYS A 1028 30.28 -45.24 21.25
C LYS A 1028 31.07 -46.16 20.35
N ILE A 1029 32.06 -45.62 19.69
CA ILE A 1029 33.01 -46.41 18.89
C ILE A 1029 34.45 -46.01 19.21
N LYS A 1030 35.39 -46.94 18.98
CA LYS A 1030 36.82 -46.75 19.27
C LYS A 1030 37.61 -46.81 17.96
N GLY A 1031 38.40 -45.79 17.69
CA GLY A 1031 39.27 -45.74 16.52
C GLY A 1031 40.52 -46.64 16.66
N GLY A 1032 41.26 -46.79 15.57
CA GLY A 1032 42.40 -47.70 15.45
C GLY A 1032 42.10 -49.01 14.70
N SER A 1033 40.88 -49.17 14.16
CA SER A 1033 40.47 -50.26 13.28
C SER A 1033 39.39 -49.77 12.30
N ILE A 1034 38.99 -50.61 11.33
CA ILE A 1034 37.69 -50.42 10.68
C ILE A 1034 36.61 -50.72 11.72
N VAL A 1035 35.58 -49.87 11.77
CA VAL A 1035 34.51 -49.95 12.78
C VAL A 1035 33.16 -50.01 12.09
N THR A 1036 32.35 -50.99 12.44
CA THR A 1036 30.94 -51.04 12.04
C THR A 1036 30.10 -50.10 12.91
N LEU A 1037 29.31 -49.24 12.28
CA LEU A 1037 28.37 -48.36 12.98
C LEU A 1037 27.28 -49.19 13.68
N PRO A 1038 26.81 -48.78 14.87
CA PRO A 1038 25.65 -49.40 15.49
C PRO A 1038 24.43 -49.26 14.58
N SER A 1039 23.47 -50.20 14.69
CA SER A 1039 22.20 -50.07 13.97
C SER A 1039 21.47 -48.80 14.40
N PRO A 1040 20.81 -48.09 13.46
CA PRO A 1040 20.06 -46.90 13.80
C PRO A 1040 18.88 -47.26 14.73
N PRO A 1041 18.55 -46.40 15.71
CA PRO A 1041 17.42 -46.62 16.61
C PRO A 1041 16.06 -46.53 15.89
N THR A 1042 16.01 -45.87 14.73
CA THR A 1042 14.84 -45.78 13.84
C THR A 1042 15.29 -45.87 12.38
N GLU A 1043 14.46 -46.43 11.51
CA GLU A 1043 14.75 -46.50 10.08
C GLU A 1043 15.03 -45.11 9.49
N GLY A 1044 16.08 -45.00 8.66
CA GLY A 1044 16.46 -43.76 8.02
C GLY A 1044 17.11 -42.70 8.93
N ALA A 1045 17.46 -43.01 10.19
CA ALA A 1045 18.18 -42.06 11.04
C ALA A 1045 19.60 -41.75 10.50
N ILE A 1046 20.04 -40.50 10.66
CA ILE A 1046 21.37 -40.04 10.25
C ILE A 1046 22.33 -40.21 11.43
N ALA A 1047 23.42 -40.95 11.26
CA ALA A 1047 24.48 -41.09 12.26
C ALA A 1047 25.39 -39.86 12.25
N TRP A 1048 25.65 -39.31 13.42
CA TRP A 1048 26.57 -38.20 13.64
C TRP A 1048 27.69 -38.63 14.59
N VAL A 1049 28.88 -38.76 14.02
CA VAL A 1049 30.09 -39.28 14.67
C VAL A 1049 31.06 -38.14 14.96
N THR A 1050 31.28 -37.86 16.24
CA THR A 1050 32.23 -36.83 16.69
C THR A 1050 33.28 -37.42 17.61
N ARG A 1051 34.48 -36.84 17.62
CA ARG A 1051 35.51 -37.22 18.59
C ARG A 1051 35.08 -36.82 19.99
N ARG A 1052 35.42 -37.63 20.98
CA ARG A 1052 34.99 -37.49 22.37
C ARG A 1052 36.00 -36.77 23.25
#